data_AF-A0A6A6S785-F1
#
_entry.id   AF-A0A6A6S785-F1
#
_cell.length_a   1.000
_cell.length_b   1.000
_cell.length_c   1.000
_cell.angle_alpha   90.00
_cell.angle_beta   90.00
_cell.angle_gamma   90.00
#
_symmetry.space_group_name_H-M   'P 1'
#
loop_
_entity.id
_entity.type
_entity.pdbx_description
1 polymer ?
#
loop_
_entity_poly.entity_id
_entity_poly.type
_entity_poly.pdbx_seq_one_letter_code
_entity_poly.pdbx_strand_id
1 'polypeptide(L)'
;MDPRTWFSSLTPYFIYVLFTATLGPLLFGFHLAELNAPEDVIRCKKDSILAAAASLPQCMKMTPSEWGVVGSSYTLGGLIGALSSGPLAGKYGRRRTMQITTIFFTIGPAFEALSPNMGVMAFGRLLSGVGAGAAVVVVPIYISEIAPPAEKGFFGAFTQIMCNVGILVTQLLGYFMSHGQYWRIILAAGGVIGVVQSLGLLLTTESPKYLADQGHTTQAKRILRKIRGETSDIDEEVSSWDTESIDGADDADEEQTLLGDDDREPLTPKSRKGKEEALSIVQVFRHPDYKKAAFAVIMVMLAQQLSGINSIVMYGVSLLADLLASNSALLNLAVSAVNIIFTAACAPLVDRLGRKTCLLQSLAGMGISSLLLAFGIINHVPVLSAIAVLLFVSSFALGLGPVPFILSAELVGPEAVGATQSIALAANWIATFLVAQFFPLASARLHGNVYFIFAALSGFFFLFIGWFVPETKGKKNADEVWGRERRRLDGFILGPSDREIEREPTQEQHPQPPPSLVSPAFTPPATPGITTPSNTRPRPPHSIPVDTSTLPSNSTPHLLEELPVVECDVRARIPTTTGHEMWLHVYRNNVDTKEHLAIVFGNGIRSRSLDRERPGETELDRMTRGAYVGRLYPGRTSSRIEQIKNAAGIASKSLPTKDIGTVLENRNGGAVASGLASPSSKASSPASSEAGDFQMSNLELPLVRIHSECYTGETVWSARCDCGEQLDEAARLMSDPYLSPTGGAVIYLRQEGRGIGLGEKLKAYNLQDLGNDTYEANLMLRHPADARSYGLATAMLMDLGMGGDRGIRLLTNNPDKVRAVEGPSREVVVKERVAMVPLAWKTNGREGIKSEEVEKYLSTKIEKFKHMLSQQ
;
A
#
# COMPACT_ATOMS: atom_id res chain seq x y z
N MET A 1 16.25 -8.27 3.90
CA MET A 1 17.44 -8.49 3.05
C MET A 1 18.62 -7.79 3.67
N ASP A 2 19.81 -8.38 3.57
CA ASP A 2 21.06 -7.83 4.10
C ASP A 2 21.46 -6.60 3.25
N PRO A 3 21.70 -5.40 3.81
CA PRO A 3 21.98 -4.17 3.05
C PRO A 3 23.21 -4.22 2.12
N ARG A 4 23.97 -5.32 2.12
CA ARG A 4 25.15 -5.53 1.26
C ARG A 4 24.83 -6.23 -0.08
N THR A 5 23.68 -6.87 -0.25
CA THR A 5 23.40 -7.69 -1.46
C THR A 5 22.63 -6.99 -2.58
N TRP A 6 21.96 -5.87 -2.29
CA TRP A 6 21.21 -5.13 -3.33
C TRP A 6 22.10 -4.19 -4.16
N PHE A 7 23.25 -3.75 -3.64
CA PHE A 7 24.21 -2.96 -4.43
C PHE A 7 24.74 -3.75 -5.64
N SER A 8 24.90 -5.07 -5.51
CA SER A 8 25.32 -5.96 -6.59
C SER A 8 24.25 -6.20 -7.66
N SER A 9 22.98 -5.83 -7.42
CA SER A 9 21.90 -5.93 -8.42
C SER A 9 21.61 -4.61 -9.15
N LEU A 10 22.36 -3.55 -8.89
CA LEU A 10 22.22 -2.28 -9.61
C LEU A 10 22.88 -2.35 -10.99
N THR A 11 22.10 -2.06 -12.04
CA THR A 11 22.66 -1.95 -13.39
C THR A 11 23.41 -0.63 -13.58
N PRO A 12 24.49 -0.60 -14.40
CA PRO A 12 25.13 0.65 -14.80
C PRO A 12 24.15 1.62 -15.47
N TYR A 13 23.14 1.09 -16.17
CA TYR A 13 22.11 1.90 -16.81
C TYR A 13 21.21 2.61 -15.78
N PHE A 14 20.82 1.93 -14.71
CA PHE A 14 20.07 2.57 -13.61
C PHE A 14 20.87 3.72 -12.98
N ILE A 15 22.17 3.51 -12.72
CA ILE A 15 23.05 4.56 -12.16
C ILE A 15 23.11 5.76 -13.10
N TYR A 16 23.25 5.52 -14.41
CA TYR A 16 23.26 6.58 -15.43
C TYR A 16 21.96 7.39 -15.43
N VAL A 17 20.80 6.71 -15.40
CA VAL A 17 19.49 7.35 -15.39
C VAL A 17 19.27 8.16 -14.10
N LEU A 18 19.64 7.60 -12.95
CA LEU A 18 19.56 8.26 -11.65
C LEU A 18 20.45 9.51 -11.61
N PHE A 19 21.72 9.39 -12.02
CA PHE A 19 22.66 10.52 -12.10
C PHE A 19 22.12 11.64 -13.00
N THR A 20 21.66 11.30 -14.21
CA THR A 20 21.14 12.27 -15.17
C THR A 20 19.89 12.99 -14.64
N ALA A 21 18.96 12.26 -14.01
CA ALA A 21 17.76 12.85 -13.42
C ALA A 21 18.12 13.80 -12.26
N THR A 22 19.05 13.38 -11.39
CA THR A 22 19.46 14.13 -10.21
C THR A 22 20.28 15.40 -10.48
N LEU A 23 20.75 15.62 -11.72
CA LEU A 23 21.30 16.91 -12.13
C LEU A 23 20.29 18.07 -11.99
N GLY A 24 18.98 17.78 -12.05
CA GLY A 24 17.92 18.78 -11.83
C GLY A 24 17.92 19.33 -10.39
N PRO A 25 17.78 18.47 -9.35
CA PRO A 25 17.98 18.86 -7.96
C PRO A 25 19.32 19.55 -7.69
N LEU A 26 20.40 19.11 -8.33
CA LEU A 26 21.70 19.79 -8.25
C LEU A 26 21.61 21.22 -8.77
N LEU A 27 21.00 21.45 -9.94
CA LEU A 27 20.80 22.78 -10.50
C LEU A 27 19.87 23.65 -9.63
N PHE A 28 18.86 23.06 -8.99
CA PHE A 28 18.05 23.78 -7.99
C PHE A 28 18.92 24.29 -6.84
N GLY A 29 19.77 23.44 -6.26
CA GLY A 29 20.67 23.83 -5.18
C GLY A 29 21.76 24.82 -5.64
N PHE A 30 22.24 24.65 -6.88
CA PHE A 30 23.20 25.55 -7.50
C PHE A 30 22.64 26.97 -7.59
N HIS A 31 21.47 27.10 -8.22
CA HIS A 31 20.86 28.40 -8.44
C HIS A 31 20.36 29.07 -7.17
N LEU A 32 20.05 28.28 -6.13
CA LEU A 32 19.69 28.80 -4.82
C LEU A 32 20.85 29.53 -4.13
N ALA A 33 22.11 29.11 -4.36
CA ALA A 33 23.28 29.61 -3.64
C ALA A 33 24.21 30.52 -4.47
N GLU A 34 24.01 30.65 -5.77
CA GLU A 34 25.02 31.26 -6.67
C GLU A 34 25.25 32.74 -6.52
N LEU A 35 24.28 33.47 -5.97
CA LEU A 35 24.45 34.89 -5.68
C LEU A 35 25.14 35.15 -4.34
N ASN A 36 25.28 34.15 -3.47
CA ASN A 36 25.75 34.33 -2.10
C ASN A 36 27.21 34.81 -2.03
N ALA A 37 28.14 34.04 -2.60
CA ALA A 37 29.57 34.38 -2.58
C ALA A 37 29.94 35.62 -3.41
N PRO A 38 29.42 35.82 -4.65
CA PRO A 38 29.78 36.98 -5.45
C PRO A 38 29.00 38.27 -5.11
N GLU A 39 28.17 38.29 -4.05
CA GLU A 39 27.32 39.46 -3.69
C GLU A 39 28.10 40.77 -3.69
N ASP A 40 29.21 40.84 -2.95
CA ASP A 40 29.99 42.08 -2.80
C ASP A 40 30.61 42.56 -4.12
N VAL A 41 30.97 41.63 -5.01
CA VAL A 41 31.56 41.93 -6.32
C VAL A 41 30.50 42.37 -7.30
N ILE A 42 29.35 41.69 -7.33
CA ILE A 42 28.23 42.06 -8.21
C ILE A 42 27.69 43.43 -7.80
N ARG A 43 27.60 43.75 -6.51
CA ARG A 43 27.03 45.02 -6.00
C ARG A 43 27.99 46.21 -5.97
N CYS A 44 29.22 46.06 -6.48
CA CYS A 44 30.28 47.08 -6.42
C CYS A 44 30.67 47.52 -4.99
N LYS A 45 30.62 46.64 -3.99
CA LYS A 45 31.05 46.97 -2.62
C LYS A 45 32.57 46.99 -2.46
N LYS A 46 33.29 46.20 -3.26
CA LYS A 46 34.76 46.20 -3.33
C LYS A 46 35.18 46.96 -4.58
N ASP A 47 35.89 48.08 -4.40
CA ASP A 47 36.47 48.85 -5.50
C ASP A 47 37.48 47.96 -6.23
N SER A 48 37.10 47.50 -7.43
CA SER A 48 38.03 46.83 -8.33
C SER A 48 38.35 47.79 -9.47
N ILE A 49 39.64 48.07 -9.61
CA ILE A 49 40.25 49.07 -10.48
C ILE A 49 39.65 48.99 -11.89
N LEU A 50 39.23 50.15 -12.41
CA LEU A 50 38.77 50.36 -13.77
C LEU A 50 39.77 49.78 -14.78
N ALA A 51 39.44 48.62 -15.34
CA ALA A 51 39.96 48.17 -16.62
C ALA A 51 38.77 47.71 -17.45
N ALA A 52 38.11 48.68 -18.09
CA ALA A 52 37.10 48.42 -19.10
C ALA A 52 37.76 47.76 -20.31
N ALA A 53 37.63 46.44 -20.40
CA ALA A 53 37.93 45.68 -21.60
C ALA A 53 36.93 44.51 -21.74
N ALA A 54 35.64 44.83 -21.76
CA ALA A 54 34.58 44.01 -22.35
C ALA A 54 33.30 44.88 -22.43
N SER A 55 32.44 44.63 -23.41
CA SER A 55 31.17 45.34 -23.65
C SER A 55 30.12 45.21 -22.52
N LEU A 56 30.45 44.57 -21.40
CA LEU A 56 29.57 44.31 -20.26
C LEU A 56 30.11 44.96 -18.97
N PRO A 57 29.23 45.43 -18.06
CA PRO A 57 29.65 46.11 -16.84
C PRO A 57 30.35 45.18 -15.85
N GLN A 58 31.35 45.73 -15.15
CA GLN A 58 32.15 44.99 -14.18
C GLN A 58 31.34 44.54 -12.95
N CYS A 59 30.49 45.44 -12.49
CA CYS A 59 29.57 45.28 -11.37
C CYS A 59 28.35 46.18 -11.59
N MET A 60 27.30 45.97 -10.83
CA MET A 60 26.03 46.70 -10.89
C MET A 60 25.70 47.25 -9.51
N LYS A 61 25.64 48.58 -9.37
CA LYS A 61 25.25 49.21 -8.10
C LYS A 61 23.79 48.88 -7.78
N MET A 62 23.56 48.25 -6.64
CA MET A 62 22.23 47.85 -6.17
C MET A 62 22.07 48.07 -4.66
N THR A 63 20.91 48.59 -4.27
CA THR A 63 20.44 48.64 -2.88
C THR A 63 20.15 47.23 -2.35
N PRO A 64 20.11 47.02 -1.01
CA PRO A 64 19.76 45.72 -0.43
C PRO A 64 18.37 45.22 -0.87
N SER A 65 17.42 46.13 -1.09
CA SER A 65 16.08 45.80 -1.60
C SER A 65 16.10 45.34 -3.05
N GLU A 66 16.86 46.00 -3.91
CA GLU A 66 17.03 45.61 -5.32
C GLU A 66 17.74 44.25 -5.44
N TRP A 67 18.74 44.00 -4.60
CA TRP A 67 19.38 42.69 -4.49
C TRP A 67 18.39 41.60 -4.06
N GLY A 68 17.53 41.92 -3.09
CA GLY A 68 16.41 41.07 -2.69
C GLY A 68 15.47 40.74 -3.85
N VAL A 69 15.16 41.69 -4.74
CA VAL A 69 14.34 41.46 -5.94
C VAL A 69 15.02 40.50 -6.92
N VAL A 70 16.32 40.64 -7.15
CA VAL A 70 17.07 39.72 -8.03
C VAL A 70 17.04 38.29 -7.46
N GLY A 71 17.27 38.14 -6.16
CA GLY A 71 17.21 36.83 -5.48
C GLY A 71 15.80 36.24 -5.44
N SER A 72 14.78 37.05 -5.16
CA SER A 72 13.40 36.59 -5.06
C SER A 72 12.77 36.27 -6.43
N SER A 73 13.26 36.88 -7.52
CA SER A 73 12.82 36.55 -8.89
C SER A 73 13.01 35.07 -9.22
N TYR A 74 14.08 34.44 -8.72
CA TYR A 74 14.30 32.98 -8.83
C TYR A 74 13.18 32.18 -8.16
N THR A 75 12.78 32.59 -6.96
CA THR A 75 11.73 31.89 -6.20
C THR A 75 10.34 32.06 -6.82
N LEU A 76 10.07 33.21 -7.44
CA LEU A 76 8.85 33.44 -8.22
C LEU A 76 8.79 32.54 -9.45
N GLY A 77 9.92 32.38 -10.15
CA GLY A 77 10.05 31.41 -11.24
C GLY A 77 9.81 29.98 -10.74
N GLY A 78 10.39 29.64 -9.59
CA GLY A 78 10.19 28.35 -8.90
C GLY A 78 8.74 28.02 -8.65
N LEU A 79 7.95 29.00 -8.18
CA LEU A 79 6.50 28.83 -7.99
C LEU A 79 5.79 28.50 -9.31
N ILE A 80 6.10 29.22 -10.39
CA ILE A 80 5.52 28.99 -11.72
C ILE A 80 5.90 27.59 -12.24
N GLY A 81 7.16 27.21 -12.11
CA GLY A 81 7.66 25.89 -12.51
C GLY A 81 7.01 24.75 -11.73
N ALA A 82 6.89 24.90 -10.41
CA ALA A 82 6.30 23.88 -9.54
C ALA A 82 4.80 23.66 -9.86
N LEU A 83 4.04 24.73 -10.06
CA LEU A 83 2.60 24.64 -10.37
C LEU A 83 2.32 24.10 -11.78
N SER A 84 3.16 24.40 -12.76
CA SER A 84 2.97 23.98 -14.15
C SER A 84 3.49 22.57 -14.46
N SER A 85 4.49 22.09 -13.71
CA SER A 85 5.18 20.83 -14.00
C SER A 85 4.33 19.57 -13.76
N GLY A 86 3.43 19.56 -12.77
CA GLY A 86 2.56 18.42 -12.49
C GLY A 86 1.65 18.03 -13.67
N PRO A 87 0.81 18.96 -14.19
CA PRO A 87 0.02 18.71 -15.39
C PRO A 87 0.86 18.33 -16.62
N LEU A 88 2.04 18.94 -16.77
CA LEU A 88 2.94 18.68 -17.89
C LEU A 88 3.50 17.25 -17.83
N ALA A 89 3.90 16.78 -16.65
CA ALA A 89 4.39 15.42 -16.41
C ALA A 89 3.30 14.35 -16.57
N GLY A 90 2.05 14.70 -16.27
CA GLY A 90 0.89 13.83 -16.53
C GLY A 90 0.55 13.69 -18.01
N LYS A 91 0.70 14.76 -18.81
CA LYS A 91 0.34 14.77 -20.24
C LYS A 91 1.47 14.30 -21.16
N TYR A 92 2.71 14.71 -20.90
CA TYR A 92 3.85 14.48 -21.80
C TYR A 92 4.84 13.43 -21.27
N GLY A 93 4.65 12.93 -20.05
CA GLY A 93 5.58 12.01 -19.39
C GLY A 93 6.66 12.74 -18.58
N ARG A 94 7.40 11.98 -17.77
CA ARG A 94 8.38 12.51 -16.83
C ARG A 94 9.65 12.93 -17.57
N ARG A 95 10.11 12.11 -18.52
CA ARG A 95 11.32 12.39 -19.32
C ARG A 95 11.19 13.67 -20.14
N ARG A 96 10.10 13.82 -20.91
CA ARG A 96 9.90 15.03 -21.73
C ARG A 96 9.77 16.29 -20.87
N THR A 97 9.13 16.18 -19.71
CA THR A 97 9.02 17.30 -18.78
C THR A 97 10.40 17.71 -18.26
N MET A 98 11.26 16.75 -17.89
CA MET A 98 12.66 17.05 -17.53
C MET A 98 13.43 17.70 -18.69
N GLN A 99 13.23 17.27 -19.94
CA GLN A 99 13.86 17.92 -21.12
C GLN A 99 13.39 19.37 -21.31
N ILE A 100 12.13 19.69 -21.00
CA ILE A 100 11.66 21.08 -21.04
C ILE A 100 12.34 21.89 -19.94
N THR A 101 12.57 21.32 -18.74
CA THR A 101 13.28 22.03 -17.67
C THR A 101 14.72 22.39 -18.03
N THR A 102 15.43 21.57 -18.83
CA THR A 102 16.81 21.87 -19.23
C THR A 102 16.93 23.07 -20.17
N ILE A 103 15.86 23.40 -20.92
CA ILE A 103 15.79 24.62 -21.72
C ILE A 103 15.91 25.84 -20.80
N PHE A 104 15.16 25.86 -19.71
CA PHE A 104 15.21 26.94 -18.72
C PHE A 104 16.55 26.98 -17.98
N PHE A 105 17.10 25.82 -17.60
CA PHE A 105 18.43 25.73 -17.00
C PHE A 105 19.59 26.09 -17.94
N THR A 106 19.35 26.19 -19.25
CA THR A 106 20.38 26.64 -20.20
C THR A 106 20.20 28.13 -20.52
N ILE A 107 18.98 28.54 -20.82
CA ILE A 107 18.67 29.91 -21.21
C ILE A 107 18.79 30.87 -20.03
N GLY A 108 18.23 30.54 -18.86
CA GLY A 108 18.27 31.41 -17.68
C GLY A 108 19.71 31.80 -17.29
N PRO A 109 20.62 30.83 -17.12
CA PRO A 109 22.02 31.13 -16.80
C PRO A 109 22.77 31.89 -17.89
N ALA A 110 22.40 31.72 -19.17
CA ALA A 110 22.95 32.52 -20.26
C ALA A 110 22.56 34.01 -20.13
N PHE A 111 21.29 34.30 -19.81
CA PHE A 111 20.82 35.66 -19.53
C PHE A 111 21.51 36.27 -18.30
N GLU A 112 21.73 35.47 -17.26
CA GLU A 112 22.43 35.91 -16.05
C GLU A 112 23.90 36.23 -16.29
N ALA A 113 24.63 35.30 -16.93
CA ALA A 113 26.05 35.46 -17.22
C ALA A 113 26.33 36.63 -18.18
N LEU A 114 25.42 36.89 -19.13
CA LEU A 114 25.52 37.97 -20.11
C LEU A 114 24.78 39.25 -19.70
N SER A 115 24.29 39.34 -18.46
CA SER A 115 23.46 40.46 -18.02
C SER A 115 24.21 41.81 -18.03
N PRO A 116 23.67 42.85 -18.72
CA PRO A 116 24.21 44.20 -18.68
C PRO A 116 23.54 45.09 -17.61
N ASN A 117 22.42 44.65 -17.03
CA ASN A 117 21.69 45.41 -16.02
C ASN A 117 20.88 44.47 -15.11
N MET A 118 20.34 45.04 -14.02
CA MET A 118 19.53 44.32 -13.03
C MET A 118 18.34 43.58 -13.65
N GLY A 119 17.63 44.20 -14.60
CA GLY A 119 16.41 43.63 -15.18
C GLY A 119 16.68 42.33 -15.95
N VAL A 120 17.74 42.31 -16.75
CA VAL A 120 18.17 41.11 -17.49
C VAL A 120 18.62 40.01 -16.53
N MET A 121 19.34 40.37 -15.45
CA MET A 121 19.72 39.42 -14.40
C MET A 121 18.50 38.83 -13.68
N ALA A 122 17.54 39.68 -13.29
CA ALA A 122 16.30 39.24 -12.65
C ALA A 122 15.44 38.36 -13.57
N PHE A 123 15.40 38.66 -14.87
CA PHE A 123 14.71 37.83 -15.86
C PHE A 123 15.40 36.47 -16.06
N GLY A 124 16.73 36.44 -16.14
CA GLY A 124 17.48 35.18 -16.18
C GLY A 124 17.23 34.33 -14.92
N ARG A 125 17.25 34.98 -13.73
CA ARG A 125 16.90 34.35 -12.45
C ARG A 125 15.50 33.75 -12.46
N LEU A 126 14.51 34.48 -12.99
CA LEU A 126 13.14 34.01 -13.14
C LEU A 126 13.09 32.74 -14.00
N LEU A 127 13.78 32.71 -15.14
CA LEU A 127 13.84 31.53 -16.02
C LEU A 127 14.51 30.34 -15.33
N SER A 128 15.68 30.53 -14.72
CA SER A 128 16.38 29.49 -13.94
C SER A 128 15.48 28.97 -12.81
N GLY A 129 14.68 29.85 -12.21
CA GLY A 129 13.64 29.52 -11.24
C GLY A 129 12.57 28.59 -11.79
N VAL A 130 12.03 28.86 -12.99
CA VAL A 130 11.03 27.99 -13.63
C VAL A 130 11.58 26.58 -13.83
N GLY A 131 12.83 26.46 -14.30
CA GLY A 131 13.51 25.17 -14.42
C GLY A 131 13.64 24.46 -13.07
N ALA A 132 14.12 25.18 -12.06
CA ALA A 132 14.34 24.65 -10.71
C ALA A 132 13.05 24.17 -10.03
N GLY A 133 11.99 24.98 -10.11
CA GLY A 133 10.66 24.66 -9.58
C GLY A 133 10.05 23.42 -10.22
N ALA A 134 10.18 23.28 -11.53
CA ALA A 134 9.71 22.10 -12.24
C ALA A 134 10.55 20.86 -11.91
N ALA A 135 11.88 21.01 -11.78
CA ALA A 135 12.78 19.89 -11.48
C ALA A 135 12.52 19.28 -10.09
N VAL A 136 12.29 20.10 -9.06
CA VAL A 136 12.02 19.60 -7.70
C VAL A 136 10.66 18.90 -7.56
N VAL A 137 9.77 19.02 -8.54
CA VAL A 137 8.51 18.27 -8.60
C VAL A 137 8.68 16.97 -9.39
N VAL A 138 9.27 17.06 -10.59
CA VAL A 138 9.26 15.95 -11.55
C VAL A 138 10.33 14.91 -11.22
N VAL A 139 11.50 15.34 -10.75
CA VAL A 139 12.63 14.43 -10.51
C VAL A 139 12.35 13.45 -9.36
N PRO A 140 11.81 13.88 -8.19
CA PRO A 140 11.44 12.92 -7.14
C PRO A 140 10.40 11.90 -7.60
N ILE A 141 9.40 12.33 -8.40
CA ILE A 141 8.40 11.43 -8.98
C ILE A 141 9.10 10.40 -9.86
N TYR A 142 9.94 10.86 -10.79
CA TYR A 142 10.68 9.98 -11.70
C TYR A 142 11.55 8.98 -10.94
N ILE A 143 12.31 9.42 -9.93
CA ILE A 143 13.14 8.54 -9.08
C ILE A 143 12.28 7.49 -8.37
N SER A 144 11.12 7.88 -7.81
CA SER A 144 10.21 6.95 -7.12
C SER A 144 9.58 5.90 -8.03
N GLU A 145 9.49 6.18 -9.33
CA GLU A 145 8.92 5.29 -10.35
C GLU A 145 9.97 4.36 -10.99
N ILE A 146 11.25 4.72 -10.96
CA ILE A 146 12.36 3.87 -11.45
C ILE A 146 13.07 3.11 -10.33
N ALA A 147 12.98 3.56 -9.07
CA ALA A 147 13.67 2.93 -7.94
C ALA A 147 13.03 1.59 -7.55
N PRO A 148 13.82 0.59 -7.11
CA PRO A 148 13.29 -0.66 -6.58
C PRO A 148 12.29 -0.43 -5.43
N PRO A 149 11.17 -1.17 -5.35
CA PRO A 149 10.14 -0.97 -4.33
C PRO A 149 10.65 -0.92 -2.88
N ALA A 150 11.60 -1.80 -2.54
CA ALA A 150 12.16 -1.89 -1.19
C ALA A 150 13.03 -0.68 -0.79
N GLU A 151 13.67 -0.02 -1.76
CA GLU A 151 14.70 1.01 -1.52
C GLU A 151 14.27 2.41 -1.99
N LYS A 152 12.97 2.63 -2.24
CA LYS A 152 12.43 3.92 -2.70
C LYS A 152 12.80 5.09 -1.77
N GLY A 153 12.82 4.85 -0.45
CA GLY A 153 13.22 5.87 0.54
C GLY A 153 14.68 6.27 0.40
N PHE A 154 15.59 5.30 0.25
CA PHE A 154 17.01 5.55 0.07
C PHE A 154 17.30 6.33 -1.21
N PHE A 155 16.74 5.91 -2.34
CA PHE A 155 16.91 6.63 -3.61
C PHE A 155 16.21 7.99 -3.63
N GLY A 156 15.08 8.13 -2.92
CA GLY A 156 14.42 9.43 -2.72
C GLY A 156 15.34 10.46 -2.07
N ALA A 157 16.19 10.05 -1.12
CA ALA A 157 17.14 10.93 -0.43
C ALA A 157 18.21 11.55 -1.36
N PHE A 158 18.50 10.94 -2.53
CA PHE A 158 19.44 11.49 -3.50
C PHE A 158 19.03 12.85 -4.04
N THR A 159 17.73 13.16 -4.05
CA THR A 159 17.23 14.49 -4.44
C THR A 159 17.81 15.58 -3.53
N GLN A 160 17.67 15.42 -2.21
CA GLN A 160 18.19 16.36 -1.23
C GLN A 160 19.72 16.37 -1.16
N ILE A 161 20.36 15.20 -1.30
CA ILE A 161 21.83 15.11 -1.35
C ILE A 161 22.35 15.92 -2.54
N MET A 162 21.75 15.76 -3.72
CA MET A 162 22.19 16.46 -4.92
C MET A 162 21.90 17.96 -4.88
N CYS A 163 20.80 18.40 -4.24
CA CYS A 163 20.59 19.81 -3.91
C CYS A 163 21.77 20.37 -3.09
N ASN A 164 22.17 19.68 -2.03
CA ASN A 164 23.29 20.13 -1.18
C ASN A 164 24.64 20.10 -1.93
N VAL A 165 24.85 19.12 -2.82
CA VAL A 165 26.02 19.10 -3.72
C VAL A 165 26.02 20.32 -4.64
N GLY A 166 24.86 20.70 -5.19
CA GLY A 166 24.72 21.92 -6.01
C GLY A 166 25.10 23.19 -5.25
N ILE A 167 24.64 23.33 -4.00
CA ILE A 167 25.02 24.43 -3.11
C ILE A 167 26.55 24.45 -2.92
N LEU A 168 27.15 23.30 -2.60
CA LEU A 168 28.59 23.18 -2.37
C LEU A 168 29.41 23.53 -3.63
N VAL A 169 29.05 22.98 -4.79
CA VAL A 169 29.73 23.25 -6.08
C VAL A 169 29.74 24.75 -6.36
N THR A 170 28.61 25.41 -6.15
CA THR A 170 28.45 26.83 -6.40
C THR A 170 29.26 27.67 -5.44
N GLN A 171 29.26 27.33 -4.15
CA GLN A 171 30.09 28.01 -3.16
C GLN A 171 31.59 27.81 -3.41
N LEU A 172 31.99 26.63 -3.90
CA LEU A 172 33.37 26.36 -4.31
C LEU A 172 33.78 27.24 -5.51
N LEU A 173 32.93 27.32 -6.54
CA LEU A 173 33.14 28.25 -7.65
C LEU A 173 33.17 29.70 -7.16
N GLY A 174 32.27 30.06 -6.26
CA GLY A 174 32.22 31.36 -5.58
C GLY A 174 33.52 31.71 -4.87
N TYR A 175 34.12 30.78 -4.14
CA TYR A 175 35.37 31.00 -3.43
C TYR A 175 36.53 31.37 -4.36
N PHE A 176 36.66 30.70 -5.51
CA PHE A 176 37.75 30.96 -6.46
C PHE A 176 37.46 32.09 -7.45
N MET A 177 36.20 32.22 -7.91
CA MET A 177 35.82 33.04 -9.07
C MET A 177 35.08 34.34 -8.71
N SER A 178 34.87 34.66 -7.43
CA SER A 178 34.25 35.93 -7.00
C SER A 178 35.21 37.12 -7.05
N HIS A 179 35.83 37.38 -8.21
CA HIS A 179 36.73 38.51 -8.44
C HIS A 179 36.55 39.08 -9.86
N GLY A 180 36.61 40.40 -10.02
CA GLY A 180 36.54 41.05 -11.34
C GLY A 180 35.28 40.66 -12.14
N GLN A 181 35.47 40.14 -13.36
CA GLN A 181 34.39 39.63 -14.22
C GLN A 181 34.16 38.11 -14.13
N TYR A 182 34.95 37.40 -13.33
CA TYR A 182 34.87 35.94 -13.21
C TYR A 182 33.57 35.47 -12.54
N TRP A 183 32.84 36.34 -11.83
CA TRP A 183 31.53 36.00 -11.28
C TRP A 183 30.52 35.56 -12.35
N ARG A 184 30.67 36.04 -13.59
CA ARG A 184 29.84 35.61 -14.73
C ARG A 184 30.04 34.13 -15.08
N ILE A 185 31.24 33.60 -14.85
CA ILE A 185 31.56 32.17 -15.07
C ILE A 185 30.83 31.30 -14.05
N ILE A 186 30.65 31.78 -12.81
CA ILE A 186 29.86 31.08 -11.79
C ILE A 186 28.45 30.86 -12.33
N LEU A 187 27.79 31.93 -12.81
CA LEU A 187 26.43 31.84 -13.35
C LEU A 187 26.39 30.97 -14.62
N ALA A 188 27.35 31.12 -15.53
CA ALA A 188 27.43 30.32 -16.75
C ALA A 188 27.63 28.81 -16.49
N ALA A 189 28.30 28.43 -15.40
CA ALA A 189 28.53 27.04 -15.04
C ALA A 189 27.21 26.27 -14.80
N GLY A 190 26.19 26.93 -14.23
CA GLY A 190 24.85 26.35 -14.13
C GLY A 190 24.28 26.00 -15.50
N GLY A 191 24.45 26.89 -16.49
CA GLY A 191 24.06 26.63 -17.88
C GLY A 191 24.75 25.42 -18.50
N VAL A 192 26.05 25.25 -18.24
CA VAL A 192 26.82 24.09 -18.72
C VAL A 192 26.28 22.79 -18.12
N ILE A 193 25.98 22.77 -16.82
CA ILE A 193 25.37 21.61 -16.15
C ILE A 193 23.99 21.33 -16.77
N GLY A 194 23.20 22.36 -17.08
CA GLY A 194 21.93 22.24 -17.80
C GLY A 194 22.07 21.58 -19.18
N VAL A 195 23.09 21.95 -19.96
CA VAL A 195 23.40 21.33 -21.25
C VAL A 195 23.80 19.86 -21.08
N VAL A 196 24.66 19.55 -20.10
CA VAL A 196 25.05 18.17 -19.78
C VAL A 196 23.83 17.32 -19.42
N GLN A 197 22.94 17.86 -18.59
CA GLN A 197 21.67 17.19 -18.28
C GLN A 197 20.82 16.99 -19.54
N SER A 198 20.72 18.01 -20.41
CA SER A 198 19.95 17.92 -21.64
C SER A 198 20.46 16.80 -22.56
N LEU A 199 21.78 16.68 -22.72
CA LEU A 199 22.43 15.62 -23.49
C LEU A 199 22.21 14.24 -22.84
N GLY A 200 22.32 14.15 -21.51
CA GLY A 200 22.04 12.91 -20.79
C GLY A 200 20.59 12.45 -20.93
N LEU A 201 19.64 13.38 -20.93
CA LEU A 201 18.21 13.06 -21.09
C LEU A 201 17.86 12.53 -22.49
N LEU A 202 18.76 12.64 -23.48
CA LEU A 202 18.57 12.04 -24.80
C LEU A 202 18.67 10.51 -24.77
N LEU A 203 19.50 9.94 -23.89
CA LEU A 203 19.68 8.48 -23.76
C LEU A 203 18.92 7.88 -22.56
N THR A 204 18.31 8.74 -21.75
CA THR A 204 17.45 8.35 -20.64
C THR A 204 16.11 7.81 -21.15
N THR A 205 15.51 6.86 -20.43
CA THR A 205 14.19 6.29 -20.75
C THR A 205 13.05 7.07 -20.13
N GLU A 206 11.83 6.81 -20.60
CA GLU A 206 10.62 7.28 -19.90
C GLU A 206 10.34 6.39 -18.69
N SER A 207 9.56 6.90 -17.74
CA SER A 207 9.12 6.13 -16.57
C SER A 207 8.34 4.87 -17.00
N PRO A 208 8.75 3.66 -16.55
CA PRO A 208 8.03 2.42 -16.83
C PRO A 208 6.59 2.47 -16.33
N LYS A 209 6.38 3.02 -15.13
CA LYS A 209 5.04 3.14 -14.53
C LYS A 209 4.15 4.09 -15.34
N TYR A 210 4.69 5.21 -15.81
CA TYR A 210 3.93 6.11 -16.69
C TYR A 210 3.53 5.43 -18.01
N LEU A 211 4.42 4.65 -18.61
CA LEU A 211 4.11 3.93 -19.86
C LEU A 211 3.03 2.87 -19.64
N ALA A 212 3.06 2.17 -18.50
CA ALA A 212 2.00 1.27 -18.10
C ALA A 212 0.66 2.03 -17.92
N ASP A 213 0.65 3.17 -17.24
CA ASP A 213 -0.56 4.01 -17.05
C ASP A 213 -1.17 4.55 -18.36
N GLN A 214 -0.37 4.62 -19.44
CA GLN A 214 -0.80 5.01 -20.79
C GLN A 214 -1.23 3.81 -21.65
N GLY A 215 -1.13 2.58 -21.14
CA GLY A 215 -1.49 1.34 -21.83
C GLY A 215 -0.32 0.61 -22.50
N HIS A 216 0.86 1.24 -22.65
CA HIS A 216 2.02 0.65 -23.34
C HIS A 216 2.82 -0.34 -22.46
N THR A 217 2.18 -1.44 -22.08
CA THR A 217 2.71 -2.40 -21.08
C THR A 217 3.96 -3.12 -21.57
N THR A 218 4.03 -3.50 -22.85
CA THR A 218 5.19 -4.19 -23.44
C THR A 218 6.44 -3.29 -23.42
N GLN A 219 6.29 -2.02 -23.75
CA GLN A 219 7.37 -1.04 -23.69
C GLN A 219 7.81 -0.79 -22.23
N ALA A 220 6.85 -0.70 -21.30
CA ALA A 220 7.12 -0.56 -19.87
C ALA A 220 7.96 -1.73 -19.34
N LYS A 221 7.59 -2.99 -19.65
CA LYS A 221 8.34 -4.20 -19.29
C LYS A 221 9.76 -4.19 -19.88
N ARG A 222 9.91 -3.83 -21.16
CA ARG A 222 11.23 -3.76 -21.82
C ARG A 222 12.16 -2.74 -21.15
N ILE A 223 11.64 -1.57 -20.79
CA ILE A 223 12.43 -0.54 -20.10
C ILE A 223 12.74 -0.98 -18.67
N LEU A 224 11.78 -1.59 -17.96
CA LEU A 224 12.00 -2.07 -16.61
C LEU A 224 13.08 -3.17 -16.56
N ARG A 225 13.08 -4.12 -17.51
CA ARG A 225 14.17 -5.11 -17.67
C ARG A 225 15.52 -4.44 -17.92
N LYS A 226 15.56 -3.38 -18.73
CA LYS A 226 16.80 -2.62 -18.97
C LYS A 226 17.33 -1.93 -17.69
N ILE A 227 16.42 -1.48 -16.82
CA ILE A 227 16.75 -0.82 -15.56
C ILE A 227 17.17 -1.83 -14.48
N ARG A 228 16.46 -2.96 -14.35
CA ARG A 228 16.66 -3.99 -13.32
C ARG A 228 17.70 -5.07 -13.71
N GLY A 229 18.03 -5.18 -14.99
CA GLY A 229 18.88 -6.24 -15.54
C GLY A 229 18.05 -7.40 -16.12
N GLU A 230 18.60 -8.10 -17.11
CA GLU A 230 17.89 -9.16 -17.86
C GLU A 230 17.51 -10.39 -17.03
N THR A 231 18.21 -10.64 -15.92
CA THR A 231 18.02 -11.83 -15.07
C THR A 231 17.11 -11.60 -13.87
N SER A 232 16.59 -10.38 -13.70
CA SER A 232 15.76 -10.01 -12.55
C SER A 232 14.29 -10.30 -12.84
N ASP A 233 13.60 -10.95 -11.90
CA ASP A 233 12.14 -11.13 -11.97
C ASP A 233 11.45 -9.78 -11.82
N ILE A 234 10.73 -9.36 -12.85
CA ILE A 234 9.99 -8.09 -12.92
C ILE A 234 8.48 -8.31 -12.86
N ASP A 235 8.01 -9.55 -12.89
CA ASP A 235 6.59 -9.84 -13.07
C ASP A 235 5.79 -9.54 -11.80
N GLU A 236 6.38 -9.70 -10.61
CA GLU A 236 5.82 -9.22 -9.34
C GLU A 236 5.69 -7.69 -9.28
N GLU A 237 6.70 -6.95 -9.77
CA GLU A 237 6.68 -5.47 -9.78
C GLU A 237 5.64 -4.94 -10.78
N VAL A 238 5.54 -5.54 -11.96
CA VAL A 238 4.58 -5.12 -13.01
C VAL A 238 3.16 -5.51 -12.67
N SER A 239 2.93 -6.68 -12.05
CA SER A 239 1.60 -7.08 -11.58
C SER A 239 1.09 -6.21 -10.43
N SER A 240 1.98 -5.55 -9.68
CA SER A 240 1.61 -4.59 -8.64
C SER A 240 1.14 -3.23 -9.17
N TRP A 241 1.33 -2.94 -10.46
CA TRP A 241 0.77 -1.76 -11.11
C TRP A 241 -0.61 -2.17 -11.63
N ASP A 242 -1.69 -1.63 -11.06
CA ASP A 242 -3.10 -1.91 -11.40
C ASP A 242 -3.46 -1.60 -12.88
N THR A 243 -2.78 -2.29 -13.79
CA THR A 243 -2.84 -2.12 -15.23
C THR A 243 -3.45 -3.40 -15.75
N GLU A 244 -4.77 -3.39 -15.96
CA GLU A 244 -5.39 -4.41 -16.79
C GLU A 244 -4.64 -4.44 -18.13
N SER A 245 -4.11 -5.60 -18.45
CA SER A 245 -3.42 -5.92 -19.69
C SER A 245 -4.31 -5.59 -20.89
N ILE A 246 -4.08 -4.42 -21.50
CA ILE A 246 -4.70 -4.07 -22.80
C ILE A 246 -3.92 -4.69 -23.97
N ASP A 247 -2.66 -5.10 -23.79
CA ASP A 247 -1.85 -5.68 -24.88
C ASP A 247 -1.43 -7.13 -24.55
N GLY A 248 -2.38 -8.05 -24.71
CA GLY A 248 -2.13 -9.50 -24.76
C GLY A 248 -2.24 -10.11 -26.16
N ALA A 249 -2.22 -9.28 -27.22
CA ALA A 249 -2.58 -9.71 -28.58
C ALA A 249 -1.53 -9.44 -29.66
N ASP A 250 -0.30 -9.01 -29.35
CA ASP A 250 0.66 -8.55 -30.38
C ASP A 250 2.05 -9.22 -30.34
N ASP A 251 2.23 -10.37 -29.68
CA ASP A 251 3.53 -11.08 -29.68
C ASP A 251 3.43 -12.59 -30.01
N ALA A 252 2.37 -13.03 -30.72
CA ALA A 252 2.24 -14.44 -31.12
C ALA A 252 1.76 -14.73 -32.55
N ASP A 253 1.36 -13.75 -33.38
CA ASP A 253 0.70 -14.04 -34.68
C ASP A 253 1.25 -13.24 -35.88
N GLU A 254 2.57 -13.25 -36.13
CA GLU A 254 3.14 -12.83 -37.44
C GLU A 254 3.45 -13.98 -38.42
N GLU A 255 2.99 -15.21 -38.15
CA GLU A 255 3.02 -16.31 -39.12
C GLU A 255 1.71 -17.09 -39.16
N GLN A 256 0.61 -16.47 -39.56
CA GLN A 256 -0.50 -17.09 -40.32
C GLN A 256 -1.72 -16.18 -40.36
N THR A 257 -1.88 -15.40 -41.43
CA THR A 257 -3.20 -15.14 -42.04
C THR A 257 -3.01 -14.43 -43.39
N LEU A 258 -2.54 -15.22 -44.35
CA LEU A 258 -2.95 -15.09 -45.74
C LEU A 258 -4.40 -15.58 -45.82
N LEU A 259 -5.28 -14.77 -46.42
CA LEU A 259 -6.68 -15.00 -46.84
C LEU A 259 -7.76 -14.29 -45.99
N GLY A 260 -8.42 -13.30 -46.60
CA GLY A 260 -9.80 -12.90 -46.26
C GLY A 260 -10.02 -11.39 -46.19
N ASP A 261 -10.37 -10.80 -47.33
CA ASP A 261 -10.80 -9.40 -47.50
C ASP A 261 -12.16 -9.07 -46.86
N ASP A 262 -12.35 -7.76 -46.66
CA ASP A 262 -13.58 -6.96 -46.60
C ASP A 262 -14.57 -7.15 -45.43
N ASP A 263 -14.52 -6.19 -44.49
CA ASP A 263 -15.63 -5.27 -44.15
C ASP A 263 -15.33 -4.56 -42.81
N ARG A 264 -14.68 -3.39 -42.87
CA ARG A 264 -14.51 -2.48 -41.72
C ARG A 264 -15.54 -1.37 -41.77
N GLU A 265 -16.58 -1.46 -40.93
CA GLU A 265 -17.38 -0.30 -40.53
C GLU A 265 -16.72 0.44 -39.34
N PRO A 266 -16.72 1.79 -39.29
CA PRO A 266 -16.07 2.53 -38.21
C PRO A 266 -16.87 2.48 -36.91
N LEU A 267 -16.20 2.03 -35.84
CA LEU A 267 -16.67 2.02 -34.46
C LEU A 267 -17.05 3.43 -33.95
N THR A 268 -18.25 3.55 -33.39
CA THR A 268 -18.62 4.65 -32.48
C THR A 268 -17.80 4.56 -31.18
N PRO A 269 -17.31 5.68 -30.61
CA PRO A 269 -16.44 5.65 -29.44
C PRO A 269 -17.22 5.27 -28.17
N LYS A 270 -16.93 4.07 -27.62
CA LYS A 270 -17.46 3.64 -26.31
C LYS A 270 -16.88 4.50 -25.19
N SER A 271 -17.80 4.98 -24.35
CA SER A 271 -17.61 5.78 -23.14
C SER A 271 -16.59 5.18 -22.17
N ARG A 272 -15.61 6.01 -21.81
CA ARG A 272 -14.58 5.83 -20.78
C ARG A 272 -15.21 5.81 -19.37
N LYS A 273 -15.14 4.68 -18.64
CA LYS A 273 -15.39 4.56 -17.19
C LYS A 273 -14.49 3.44 -16.63
N GLY A 274 -13.72 3.59 -15.56
CA GLY A 274 -13.44 4.74 -14.69
C GLY A 274 -12.04 4.61 -14.08
N LYS A 275 -11.24 5.67 -14.20
CA LYS A 275 -10.07 5.92 -13.33
C LYS A 275 -10.61 6.45 -12.01
N GLU A 276 -10.03 6.09 -10.87
CA GLU A 276 -10.19 6.87 -9.64
C GLU A 276 -9.81 8.32 -9.97
N GLU A 277 -10.78 9.23 -9.99
CA GLU A 277 -10.55 10.61 -10.40
C GLU A 277 -9.71 11.31 -9.34
N ALA A 278 -8.48 11.69 -9.70
CA ALA A 278 -7.62 12.50 -8.85
C ALA A 278 -8.37 13.77 -8.41
N LEU A 279 -8.42 14.02 -7.10
CA LEU A 279 -9.16 15.14 -6.54
C LEU A 279 -8.50 16.47 -6.93
N SER A 280 -9.29 17.44 -7.35
CA SER A 280 -8.81 18.81 -7.55
C SER A 280 -8.47 19.49 -6.22
N ILE A 281 -7.63 20.52 -6.27
CA ILE A 281 -7.22 21.31 -5.08
C ILE A 281 -8.45 21.80 -4.30
N VAL A 282 -9.49 22.29 -4.99
CA VAL A 282 -10.71 22.79 -4.35
C VAL A 282 -11.48 21.67 -3.65
N GLN A 283 -11.52 20.48 -4.25
CA GLN A 283 -12.20 19.32 -3.66
C GLN A 283 -11.47 18.83 -2.39
N VAL A 284 -10.13 18.87 -2.36
CA VAL A 284 -9.34 18.50 -1.17
C VAL A 284 -9.68 19.36 0.05
N PHE A 285 -9.82 20.68 -0.10
CA PHE A 285 -10.18 21.56 1.02
C PHE A 285 -11.65 21.51 1.41
N ARG A 286 -12.53 21.14 0.49
CA ARG A 286 -13.94 20.90 0.79
C ARG A 286 -14.17 19.56 1.49
N HIS A 287 -13.30 18.58 1.26
CA HIS A 287 -13.42 17.28 1.89
C HIS A 287 -13.08 17.34 3.38
N PRO A 288 -14.00 16.95 4.29
CA PRO A 288 -13.81 17.10 5.73
C PRO A 288 -12.64 16.28 6.28
N ASP A 289 -12.27 15.19 5.60
CA ASP A 289 -11.19 14.29 6.01
C ASP A 289 -9.80 14.72 5.51
N TYR A 290 -9.72 15.33 4.32
CA TYR A 290 -8.42 15.74 3.73
C TYR A 290 -8.01 17.16 4.10
N LYS A 291 -8.95 18.06 4.42
CA LYS A 291 -8.63 19.46 4.76
C LYS A 291 -7.65 19.60 5.92
N LYS A 292 -7.74 18.75 6.94
CA LYS A 292 -6.83 18.77 8.10
C LYS A 292 -5.42 18.29 7.72
N ALA A 293 -5.36 17.25 6.90
CA ALA A 293 -4.12 16.70 6.40
C ALA A 293 -3.42 17.68 5.46
N ALA A 294 -4.13 18.25 4.50
CA ALA A 294 -3.60 19.27 3.61
C ALA A 294 -3.09 20.50 4.37
N PHE A 295 -3.84 20.96 5.38
CA PHE A 295 -3.40 22.05 6.25
C PHE A 295 -2.12 21.71 7.03
N ALA A 296 -2.01 20.48 7.57
CA ALA A 296 -0.79 20.03 8.25
C ALA A 296 0.44 20.05 7.32
N VAL A 297 0.30 19.52 6.09
CA VAL A 297 1.39 19.50 5.10
C VAL A 297 1.81 20.92 4.72
N ILE A 298 0.86 21.83 4.48
CA ILE A 298 1.15 23.24 4.20
C ILE A 298 1.96 23.86 5.35
N MET A 299 1.53 23.66 6.59
CA MET A 299 2.20 24.23 7.76
C MET A 299 3.62 23.67 7.95
N VAL A 300 3.86 22.39 7.63
CA VAL A 300 5.20 21.80 7.65
C VAL A 300 6.09 22.38 6.53
N MET A 301 5.55 22.61 5.33
CA MET A 301 6.28 23.28 4.24
C MET A 301 6.59 24.75 4.55
N LEU A 302 5.69 25.45 5.23
CA LEU A 302 5.94 26.80 5.74
C LEU A 302 7.03 26.77 6.83
N ALA A 303 6.98 25.82 7.76
CA ALA A 303 7.99 25.64 8.80
C ALA A 303 9.39 25.42 8.21
N GLN A 304 9.49 24.64 7.13
CA GLN A 304 10.75 24.40 6.43
C GLN A 304 11.43 25.71 6.01
N GLN A 305 10.69 26.64 5.41
CA GLN A 305 11.27 27.87 4.86
C GLN A 305 11.35 29.01 5.88
N LEU A 306 10.29 29.20 6.68
CA LEU A 306 10.20 30.27 7.69
C LEU A 306 11.03 30.00 8.95
N SER A 307 11.59 28.79 9.10
CA SER A 307 12.65 28.52 10.08
C SER A 307 13.95 29.27 9.77
N GLY A 308 14.12 29.77 8.54
CA GLY A 308 15.21 30.67 8.17
C GLY A 308 16.39 30.03 7.44
N ILE A 309 16.28 28.78 6.97
CA ILE A 309 17.39 28.09 6.27
C ILE A 309 17.92 28.87 5.04
N ASN A 310 17.03 29.49 4.27
CA ASN A 310 17.42 30.28 3.10
C ASN A 310 18.22 31.53 3.48
N SER A 311 18.12 32.04 4.71
CA SER A 311 18.95 33.16 5.16
C SER A 311 20.44 32.81 5.11
N ILE A 312 20.78 31.57 5.50
CA ILE A 312 22.16 31.08 5.51
C ILE A 312 22.57 30.63 4.11
N VAL A 313 21.72 29.88 3.41
CA VAL A 313 22.05 29.35 2.08
C VAL A 313 22.22 30.47 1.05
N MET A 314 21.36 31.49 1.08
CA MET A 314 21.37 32.59 0.09
C MET A 314 22.28 33.76 0.50
N TYR A 315 22.47 34.01 1.81
CA TYR A 315 23.18 35.20 2.31
C TYR A 315 24.24 34.90 3.38
N GLY A 316 24.63 33.63 3.56
CA GLY A 316 25.57 33.22 4.61
C GLY A 316 26.95 33.87 4.55
N VAL A 317 27.49 34.18 3.36
CA VAL A 317 28.79 34.86 3.24
C VAL A 317 28.68 36.30 3.73
N SER A 318 27.65 37.04 3.31
CA SER A 318 27.46 38.43 3.73
C SER A 318 27.06 38.55 5.20
N LEU A 319 26.37 37.56 5.76
CA LEU A 319 26.07 37.48 7.20
C LEU A 319 27.33 37.39 8.06
N LEU A 320 28.31 36.58 7.63
CA LEU A 320 29.52 36.29 8.42
C LEU A 320 30.67 37.24 8.12
N ALA A 321 30.59 38.01 7.03
CA ALA A 321 31.64 38.91 6.56
C ALA A 321 32.11 39.90 7.63
N ASP A 322 31.18 40.49 8.40
CA ASP A 322 31.49 41.46 9.46
C ASP A 322 32.16 40.81 10.69
N LEU A 323 32.08 39.49 10.83
CA LEU A 323 32.58 38.72 11.99
C LEU A 323 33.86 37.94 11.67
N LEU A 324 34.03 37.44 10.44
CA LEU A 324 35.13 36.58 10.01
C LEU A 324 35.75 37.11 8.70
N ALA A 325 36.10 38.39 8.65
CA ALA A 325 36.50 39.16 7.46
C ALA A 325 37.36 38.43 6.39
N SER A 326 38.24 37.49 6.75
CA SER A 326 39.03 36.68 5.81
C SER A 326 38.56 35.22 5.59
N ASN A 327 37.77 34.65 6.50
CA ASN A 327 37.42 33.22 6.52
C ASN A 327 35.93 32.91 6.28
N SER A 328 35.10 33.92 6.03
CA SER A 328 33.63 33.76 5.91
C SER A 328 33.20 32.84 4.77
N ALA A 329 33.83 32.97 3.60
CA ALA A 329 33.54 32.10 2.44
C ALA A 329 34.00 30.65 2.68
N LEU A 330 35.18 30.46 3.31
CA LEU A 330 35.70 29.15 3.67
C LEU A 330 34.83 28.45 4.72
N LEU A 331 34.33 29.20 5.70
CA LEU A 331 33.41 28.68 6.71
C LEU A 331 32.07 28.26 6.08
N ASN A 332 31.51 29.08 5.19
CA ASN A 332 30.25 28.72 4.51
C ASN A 332 30.41 27.46 3.63
N LEU A 333 31.57 27.32 2.96
CA LEU A 333 31.92 26.09 2.23
C LEU A 333 31.99 24.87 3.16
N ALA A 334 32.63 25.02 4.33
CA ALA A 334 32.70 23.95 5.33
C ALA A 334 31.31 23.57 5.86
N VAL A 335 30.44 24.54 6.11
CA VAL A 335 29.04 24.33 6.53
C VAL A 335 28.29 23.49 5.49
N SER A 336 28.40 23.82 4.20
CA SER A 336 27.74 23.05 3.14
C SER A 336 28.31 21.64 2.98
N ALA A 337 29.62 21.46 3.13
CA ALA A 337 30.24 20.14 3.10
C ALA A 337 29.75 19.26 4.27
N VAL A 338 29.70 19.82 5.47
CA VAL A 338 29.16 19.15 6.66
C VAL A 338 27.67 18.81 6.46
N ASN A 339 26.89 19.71 5.86
CA ASN A 339 25.47 19.47 5.58
C ASN A 339 25.24 18.23 4.69
N ILE A 340 26.09 18.01 3.67
CA ILE A 340 26.01 16.81 2.82
C ILE A 340 26.24 15.55 3.66
N ILE A 341 27.27 15.53 4.51
CA ILE A 341 27.58 14.39 5.38
C ILE A 341 26.42 14.10 6.33
N PHE A 342 25.89 15.13 7.00
CA PHE A 342 24.76 14.97 7.91
C PHE A 342 23.49 14.53 7.19
N THR A 343 23.20 15.08 6.01
CA THR A 343 22.03 14.69 5.21
C THR A 343 22.11 13.22 4.80
N ALA A 344 23.26 12.77 4.32
CA ALA A 344 23.47 11.36 3.97
C ALA A 344 23.39 10.44 5.20
N ALA A 345 23.97 10.85 6.34
CA ALA A 345 23.94 10.08 7.58
C ALA A 345 22.54 10.02 8.23
N CYS A 346 21.73 11.06 8.07
CA CYS A 346 20.38 11.12 8.64
C CYS A 346 19.33 10.45 7.74
N ALA A 347 19.61 10.19 6.46
CA ALA A 347 18.65 9.56 5.56
C ALA A 347 18.08 8.22 6.09
N PRO A 348 18.89 7.27 6.60
CA PRO A 348 18.37 6.03 7.21
C PRO A 348 17.70 6.24 8.58
N LEU A 349 17.95 7.38 9.22
CA LEU A 349 17.51 7.66 10.59
C LEU A 349 16.04 8.09 10.64
N VAL A 350 15.53 8.72 9.59
CA VAL A 350 14.11 9.15 9.48
C VAL A 350 13.16 7.96 9.62
N ASP A 351 13.51 6.81 9.05
CA ASP A 351 12.71 5.59 9.17
C ASP A 351 12.77 4.95 10.57
N ARG A 352 13.85 5.22 11.33
CA ARG A 352 14.03 4.69 12.69
C ARG A 352 13.44 5.59 13.77
N LEU A 353 13.55 6.91 13.68
CA LEU A 353 13.08 7.84 14.72
C LEU A 353 11.59 8.19 14.59
N GLY A 354 11.05 8.13 13.37
CA GLY A 354 9.69 8.58 13.07
C GLY A 354 9.67 10.03 12.59
N ARG A 355 8.67 10.36 11.77
CA ARG A 355 8.64 11.61 11.00
C ARG A 355 8.42 12.81 11.91
N LYS A 356 7.50 12.69 12.87
CA LYS A 356 7.17 13.78 13.81
C LYS A 356 8.35 14.09 14.73
N THR A 357 9.00 13.06 15.25
CA THR A 357 10.18 13.21 16.13
C THR A 357 11.32 13.94 15.41
N CYS A 358 11.62 13.56 14.17
CA CYS A 358 12.63 14.23 13.35
C CYS A 358 12.31 15.71 13.11
N LEU A 359 11.05 16.05 12.79
CA LEU A 359 10.62 17.45 12.60
C LEU A 359 10.78 18.28 13.89
N LEU A 360 10.39 17.73 15.04
CA LEU A 360 10.49 18.42 16.32
C LEU A 360 11.95 18.63 16.74
N GLN A 361 12.79 17.62 16.61
CA GLN A 361 14.23 17.73 16.90
C GLN A 361 14.91 18.75 15.98
N SER A 362 14.54 18.77 14.70
CA SER A 362 15.02 19.74 13.72
C SER A 362 14.65 21.17 14.11
N LEU A 363 13.37 21.43 14.44
CA LEU A 363 12.89 22.75 14.87
C LEU A 363 13.49 23.22 16.19
N ALA A 364 13.63 22.33 17.18
CA ALA A 364 14.28 22.66 18.44
C ALA A 364 15.75 23.04 18.23
N GLY A 365 16.47 22.23 17.44
CA GLY A 365 17.88 22.49 17.10
C GLY A 365 18.07 23.80 16.33
N MET A 366 17.24 24.06 15.32
CA MET A 366 17.27 25.31 14.54
C MET A 366 16.87 26.53 15.40
N GLY A 367 15.86 26.40 16.27
CA GLY A 367 15.44 27.47 17.18
C GLY A 367 16.54 27.84 18.18
N ILE A 368 17.16 26.85 18.83
CA ILE A 368 18.29 27.07 19.75
C ILE A 368 19.47 27.69 19.00
N SER A 369 19.81 27.13 17.84
CA SER A 369 20.93 27.65 17.03
C SER A 369 20.68 29.07 16.52
N SER A 370 19.43 29.43 16.22
CA SER A 370 19.04 30.81 15.88
C SER A 370 19.30 31.77 17.03
N LEU A 371 18.97 31.38 18.27
CA LEU A 371 19.28 32.20 19.44
C LEU A 371 20.79 32.36 19.62
N LEU A 372 21.55 31.26 19.51
CA LEU A 372 23.01 31.31 19.59
C LEU A 372 23.61 32.21 18.51
N LEU A 373 23.06 32.18 17.30
CA LEU A 373 23.49 33.02 16.19
C LEU A 373 23.13 34.50 16.42
N ALA A 374 21.94 34.80 16.95
CA ALA A 374 21.55 36.16 17.35
C ALA A 374 22.55 36.73 18.37
N PHE A 375 22.83 35.98 19.45
CA PHE A 375 23.79 36.39 20.47
C PHE A 375 25.21 36.49 19.93
N GLY A 376 25.63 35.58 19.06
CA GLY A 376 26.93 35.58 18.42
C GLY A 376 27.16 36.84 17.58
N ILE A 377 26.16 37.25 16.80
CA ILE A 377 26.23 38.46 15.96
C ILE A 377 26.18 39.73 16.82
N ILE A 378 25.24 39.82 17.78
CA ILE A 378 25.05 41.02 18.61
C ILE A 378 26.27 41.30 19.49
N ASN A 379 26.89 40.25 20.04
CA ASN A 379 28.07 40.38 20.90
C ASN A 379 29.38 40.31 20.11
N HIS A 380 29.33 40.28 18.77
CA HIS A 380 30.49 40.14 17.91
C HIS A 380 31.43 38.97 18.29
N VAL A 381 30.86 37.80 18.60
CA VAL A 381 31.59 36.57 18.95
C VAL A 381 31.62 35.64 17.72
N PRO A 382 32.74 35.61 16.94
CA PRO A 382 32.76 34.92 15.66
C PRO A 382 32.69 33.39 15.80
N VAL A 383 33.35 32.83 16.82
CA VAL A 383 33.38 31.38 17.08
C VAL A 383 31.97 30.86 17.40
N LEU A 384 31.22 31.59 18.23
CA LEU A 384 29.85 31.23 18.57
C LEU A 384 28.95 31.26 17.35
N SER A 385 29.08 32.29 16.50
CA SER A 385 28.32 32.43 15.25
C SER A 385 28.62 31.29 14.28
N ALA A 386 29.88 30.89 14.14
CA ALA A 386 30.30 29.78 13.29
C ALA A 386 29.72 28.43 13.75
N ILE A 387 29.81 28.15 15.05
CA ILE A 387 29.23 26.94 15.65
C ILE A 387 27.70 26.94 15.51
N ALA A 388 27.07 28.10 15.74
CA ALA A 388 25.62 28.24 15.61
C ALA A 388 25.13 27.97 14.18
N VAL A 389 25.82 28.49 13.15
CA VAL A 389 25.49 28.20 11.75
C VAL A 389 25.64 26.71 11.42
N LEU A 390 26.72 26.06 11.89
CA LEU A 390 26.92 24.62 11.71
C LEU A 390 25.79 23.81 12.36
N LEU A 391 25.47 24.09 13.63
CA LEU A 391 24.39 23.41 14.35
C LEU A 391 23.02 23.67 13.71
N PHE A 392 22.79 24.88 13.21
CA PHE A 392 21.55 25.25 12.53
C PHE A 392 21.35 24.39 11.27
N VAL A 393 22.36 24.32 10.40
CA VAL A 393 22.28 23.57 9.14
C VAL A 393 22.23 22.05 9.39
N SER A 394 23.01 21.53 10.33
CA SER A 394 22.93 20.12 10.72
C SER A 394 21.57 19.75 11.32
N SER A 395 20.95 20.65 12.09
CA SER A 395 19.61 20.44 12.63
C SER A 395 18.54 20.42 11.55
N PHE A 396 18.69 21.24 10.49
CA PHE A 396 17.80 21.21 9.33
C PHE A 396 17.84 19.86 8.61
N ALA A 397 19.04 19.31 8.40
CA ALA A 397 19.24 18.03 7.71
C ALA A 397 18.57 16.82 8.42
N LEU A 398 18.40 16.89 9.74
CA LEU A 398 17.81 15.81 10.54
C LEU A 398 16.31 15.58 10.26
N GLY A 399 15.57 16.62 9.84
CA GLY A 399 14.12 16.55 9.73
C GLY A 399 13.51 17.45 8.68
N LEU A 400 13.58 18.78 8.86
CA LEU A 400 12.91 19.74 7.97
C LEU A 400 13.40 19.70 6.52
N GLY A 401 14.61 19.20 6.25
CA GLY A 401 15.06 18.93 4.88
C GLY A 401 14.23 17.85 4.18
N PRO A 402 14.40 16.56 4.56
CA PRO A 402 13.82 15.44 3.82
C PRO A 402 12.35 15.12 4.15
N VAL A 403 11.90 15.33 5.39
CA VAL A 403 10.58 14.84 5.86
C VAL A 403 9.38 15.49 5.16
N PRO A 404 9.33 16.82 4.91
CA PRO A 404 8.16 17.46 4.32
C PRO A 404 7.71 16.84 2.97
N PHE A 405 8.66 16.42 2.14
CA PHE A 405 8.37 15.83 0.83
C PHE A 405 7.74 14.44 0.92
N ILE A 406 8.10 13.67 1.96
CA ILE A 406 7.58 12.31 2.20
C ILE A 406 6.22 12.37 2.90
N LEU A 407 6.07 13.30 3.85
CA LEU A 407 4.92 13.39 4.76
C LEU A 407 3.57 13.53 4.04
N SER A 408 3.51 14.20 2.89
CA SER A 408 2.24 14.38 2.19
C SER A 408 1.66 13.06 1.68
N ALA A 409 2.48 12.13 1.20
CA ALA A 409 2.01 10.84 0.72
C ALA A 409 1.56 9.91 1.87
N GLU A 410 2.00 10.20 3.10
CA GLU A 410 1.63 9.44 4.31
C GLU A 410 0.39 10.02 5.04
N LEU A 411 0.09 11.32 4.85
CA LEU A 411 -1.01 12.02 5.54
C LEU A 411 -2.34 12.05 4.75
N VAL A 412 -2.30 11.89 3.43
CA VAL A 412 -3.49 11.84 2.56
C VAL A 412 -3.52 10.58 1.71
N GLY A 413 -4.71 10.18 1.24
CA GLY A 413 -4.86 9.03 0.33
C GLY A 413 -4.31 9.32 -1.07
N PRO A 414 -3.94 8.29 -1.86
CA PRO A 414 -3.34 8.40 -3.19
C PRO A 414 -4.05 9.40 -4.12
N GLU A 415 -5.38 9.42 -4.08
CA GLU A 415 -6.28 10.29 -4.83
C GLU A 415 -6.11 11.79 -4.55
N ALA A 416 -5.60 12.16 -3.36
CA ALA A 416 -5.43 13.53 -2.89
C ALA A 416 -3.95 13.97 -2.79
N VAL A 417 -2.99 13.05 -2.94
CA VAL A 417 -1.54 13.34 -2.80
C VAL A 417 -1.11 14.44 -3.77
N GLY A 418 -1.48 14.32 -5.05
CA GLY A 418 -1.04 15.26 -6.09
C GLY A 418 -1.50 16.70 -5.83
N ALA A 419 -2.78 16.89 -5.50
CA ALA A 419 -3.33 18.21 -5.19
C ALA A 419 -2.78 18.78 -3.88
N THR A 420 -2.62 17.94 -2.85
CA THR A 420 -2.05 18.35 -1.56
C THR A 420 -0.59 18.78 -1.69
N GLN A 421 0.22 18.01 -2.40
CA GLN A 421 1.61 18.36 -2.68
C GLN A 421 1.71 19.66 -3.47
N SER A 422 0.88 19.84 -4.50
CA SER A 422 0.91 21.05 -5.34
C SER A 422 0.68 22.33 -4.52
N ILE A 423 -0.32 22.36 -3.65
CA ILE A 423 -0.59 23.55 -2.82
C ILE A 423 0.45 23.73 -1.71
N ALA A 424 0.96 22.63 -1.13
CA ALA A 424 1.99 22.70 -0.10
C ALA A 424 3.32 23.22 -0.66
N LEU A 425 3.69 22.79 -1.87
CA LEU A 425 4.84 23.32 -2.60
C LEU A 425 4.64 24.78 -3.01
N ALA A 426 3.42 25.19 -3.38
CA ALA A 426 3.14 26.60 -3.61
C ALA A 426 3.37 27.44 -2.34
N ALA A 427 2.90 26.97 -1.19
CA ALA A 427 3.15 27.61 0.10
C ALA A 427 4.65 27.64 0.44
N ASN A 428 5.39 26.56 0.14
CA ASN A 428 6.84 26.49 0.27
C ASN A 428 7.51 27.61 -0.54
N TRP A 429 7.25 27.70 -1.85
CA TRP A 429 7.83 28.71 -2.72
C TRP A 429 7.47 30.14 -2.33
N ILE A 430 6.23 30.38 -1.87
CA ILE A 430 5.81 31.68 -1.34
C ILE A 430 6.63 32.03 -0.08
N ALA A 431 6.80 31.09 0.86
CA ALA A 431 7.63 31.34 2.04
C ALA A 431 9.10 31.56 1.69
N THR A 432 9.66 30.81 0.74
CA THR A 432 11.01 31.02 0.20
C THR A 432 11.13 32.43 -0.39
N PHE A 433 10.14 32.88 -1.17
CA PHE A 433 10.09 34.24 -1.71
C PHE A 433 10.10 35.30 -0.61
N LEU A 434 9.28 35.13 0.43
CA LEU A 434 9.22 36.08 1.56
C LEU A 434 10.59 36.20 2.25
N VAL A 435 11.25 35.07 2.53
CA VAL A 435 12.59 35.09 3.14
C VAL A 435 13.61 35.75 2.20
N ALA A 436 13.66 35.36 0.93
CA ALA A 436 14.59 35.93 -0.04
C ALA A 436 14.40 37.45 -0.24
N GLN A 437 13.15 37.91 -0.34
CA GLN A 437 12.83 39.31 -0.59
C GLN A 437 13.11 40.20 0.64
N PHE A 438 12.71 39.76 1.83
CA PHE A 438 12.69 40.62 3.02
C PHE A 438 13.93 40.44 3.92
N PHE A 439 14.65 39.31 3.84
CA PHE A 439 15.82 39.08 4.68
C PHE A 439 16.94 40.12 4.51
N PRO A 440 17.35 40.53 3.29
CA PRO A 440 18.39 41.55 3.14
C PRO A 440 18.03 42.88 3.80
N LEU A 441 16.75 43.28 3.69
CA LEU A 441 16.23 44.50 4.32
C LEU A 441 16.17 44.36 5.85
N ALA A 442 15.70 43.22 6.35
CA ALA A 442 15.62 42.94 7.77
C ALA A 442 17.02 42.90 8.40
N SER A 443 17.97 42.22 7.77
CA SER A 443 19.36 42.12 8.22
C SER A 443 20.04 43.49 8.26
N ALA A 444 19.81 44.33 7.24
CA ALA A 444 20.37 45.68 7.19
C ALA A 444 19.86 46.62 8.29
N ARG A 445 18.63 46.41 8.82
CA ARG A 445 18.06 47.26 9.88
C ARG A 445 18.15 46.67 11.28
N LEU A 446 18.00 45.36 11.40
CA LEU A 446 17.87 44.65 12.67
C LEU A 446 19.15 43.90 13.06
N HIS A 447 20.13 43.79 12.16
CA HIS A 447 21.37 43.03 12.36
C HIS A 447 21.09 41.62 12.91
N GLY A 448 21.77 41.20 13.98
CA GLY A 448 21.56 39.89 14.61
C GLY A 448 20.15 39.66 15.17
N ASN A 449 19.35 40.71 15.40
CA ASN A 449 18.01 40.56 15.98
C ASN A 449 17.02 39.84 15.05
N VAL A 450 17.30 39.75 13.74
CA VAL A 450 16.48 38.97 12.80
C VAL A 450 16.35 37.51 13.24
N TYR A 451 17.40 36.95 13.86
CA TYR A 451 17.40 35.55 14.28
C TYR A 451 16.51 35.28 15.51
N PHE A 452 16.12 36.30 16.28
CA PHE A 452 15.05 36.14 17.27
C PHE A 452 13.69 35.87 16.62
N ILE A 453 13.44 36.47 15.44
CA ILE A 453 12.20 36.22 14.67
C ILE A 453 12.18 34.75 14.21
N PHE A 454 13.29 34.24 13.67
CA PHE A 454 13.39 32.83 13.28
C PHE A 454 13.30 31.86 14.46
N ALA A 455 13.86 32.22 15.61
CA ALA A 455 13.71 31.43 16.84
C ALA A 455 12.24 31.38 17.31
N ALA A 456 11.54 32.52 17.29
CA ALA A 456 10.12 32.60 17.67
C ALA A 456 9.23 31.80 16.70
N LEU A 457 9.47 31.93 15.39
CA LEU A 457 8.77 31.15 14.36
C LEU A 457 9.04 29.65 14.53
N SER A 458 10.29 29.25 14.78
CA SER A 458 10.64 27.85 15.04
C SER A 458 9.93 27.30 16.28
N GLY A 459 9.81 28.10 17.36
CA GLY A 459 9.03 27.76 18.54
C GLY A 459 7.53 27.60 18.25
N PHE A 460 6.96 28.50 17.47
CA PHE A 460 5.56 28.40 17.03
C PHE A 460 5.32 27.12 16.22
N PHE A 461 6.15 26.82 15.22
CA PHE A 461 6.02 25.60 14.42
C PHE A 461 6.30 24.34 15.25
N PHE A 462 7.21 24.39 16.22
CA PHE A 462 7.46 23.28 17.14
C PHE A 462 6.19 22.95 17.95
N LEU A 463 5.54 23.96 18.53
CA LEU A 463 4.29 23.77 19.27
C LEU A 463 3.16 23.28 18.35
N PHE A 464 3.04 23.87 17.15
CA PHE A 464 2.03 23.46 16.18
C PHE A 464 2.22 22.01 15.73
N ILE A 465 3.42 21.60 15.33
CA ILE A 465 3.72 20.23 14.89
C ILE A 465 3.59 19.25 16.07
N GLY A 466 4.00 19.67 17.26
CA GLY A 466 3.85 18.89 18.49
C GLY A 466 2.39 18.57 18.79
N TRP A 467 1.48 19.52 18.57
CA TRP A 467 0.07 19.39 18.91
C TRP A 467 -0.81 18.85 17.76
N PHE A 468 -0.62 19.36 16.54
CA PHE A 468 -1.53 19.14 15.41
C PHE A 468 -1.09 18.03 14.45
N VAL A 469 0.21 17.82 14.26
CA VAL A 469 0.72 16.84 13.30
C VAL A 469 0.84 15.47 13.97
N PRO A 470 0.18 14.42 13.44
CA PRO A 470 0.28 13.06 13.97
C PRO A 470 1.58 12.37 13.54
N GLU A 471 1.97 11.30 14.24
CA GLU A 471 3.07 10.43 13.83
C GLU A 471 2.59 9.42 12.78
N THR A 472 3.35 9.29 11.69
CA THR A 472 3.04 8.38 10.57
C THR A 472 3.78 7.06 10.66
N LYS A 473 4.86 6.98 11.46
CA LYS A 473 5.66 5.75 11.59
C LYS A 473 4.82 4.58 12.09
N GLY A 474 4.88 3.46 11.35
CA GLY A 474 4.21 2.21 11.71
C GLY A 474 2.70 2.21 11.50
N LYS A 475 2.17 3.20 10.77
CA LYS A 475 0.76 3.31 10.39
C LYS A 475 0.57 2.81 8.96
N LYS A 476 -0.52 2.08 8.72
CA LYS A 476 -0.78 1.47 7.40
C LYS A 476 -1.27 2.50 6.40
N ASN A 477 -2.28 3.29 6.78
CA ASN A 477 -2.97 4.23 5.90
C ASN A 477 -3.23 5.57 6.61
N ALA A 478 -3.51 6.62 5.83
CA ALA A 478 -3.82 7.96 6.34
C ALA A 478 -4.98 7.98 7.37
N ASP A 479 -5.97 7.09 7.25
CA ASP A 479 -7.08 7.03 8.21
C ASP A 479 -6.67 6.59 9.62
N GLU A 480 -5.69 5.69 9.72
CA GLU A 480 -5.11 5.24 10.99
C GLU A 480 -4.28 6.35 11.64
N VAL A 481 -3.54 7.11 10.82
CA VAL A 481 -2.73 8.26 11.27
C VAL A 481 -3.58 9.32 11.95
N TRP A 482 -4.73 9.63 11.37
CA TRP A 482 -5.65 10.65 11.91
C TRP A 482 -6.62 10.11 12.96
N GLY A 483 -6.54 8.82 13.33
CA GLY A 483 -7.43 8.18 14.29
C GLY A 483 -8.91 8.22 13.86
N ARG A 484 -9.17 8.26 12.54
CA ARG A 484 -10.54 8.36 12.00
C ARG A 484 -11.34 7.07 12.25
N GLU A 485 -10.65 5.94 12.39
CA GLU A 485 -11.25 4.67 12.82
C GLU A 485 -11.87 4.77 14.22
N ARG A 486 -11.20 5.42 15.19
CA ARG A 486 -11.73 5.60 16.56
C ARG A 486 -12.88 6.60 16.64
N ARG A 487 -12.84 7.73 15.91
CA ARG A 487 -13.96 8.70 15.93
C ARG A 487 -15.25 8.17 15.32
N ARG A 488 -15.16 7.27 14.32
CA ARG A 488 -16.35 6.59 13.79
C ARG A 488 -16.94 5.59 14.81
N LEU A 489 -16.11 5.00 15.67
CA LEU A 489 -16.54 4.14 16.77
C LEU A 489 -17.12 4.96 17.96
N ASP A 490 -16.50 6.08 18.35
CA ASP A 490 -16.93 6.90 19.50
C ASP A 490 -18.14 7.80 19.20
N GLY A 491 -18.28 8.29 17.95
CA GLY A 491 -19.46 9.05 17.51
C GLY A 491 -20.74 8.20 17.47
N PHE A 492 -20.60 6.88 17.55
CA PHE A 492 -21.71 5.93 17.69
C PHE A 492 -22.15 5.73 19.16
N ILE A 493 -21.34 6.19 20.13
CA ILE A 493 -21.54 5.95 21.57
C ILE A 493 -22.04 7.19 22.34
N LEU A 494 -21.81 8.41 21.83
CA LEU A 494 -22.24 9.66 22.50
C LEU A 494 -23.01 10.58 21.55
N GLY A 495 -24.34 10.41 21.49
CA GLY A 495 -25.28 11.41 20.96
C GLY A 495 -25.77 12.34 22.09
N PRO A 496 -26.08 13.63 21.82
CA PRO A 496 -26.51 14.59 22.83
C PRO A 496 -27.96 14.34 23.26
N SER A 497 -28.19 14.18 24.57
CA SER A 497 -29.50 14.24 25.20
C SER A 497 -29.92 15.70 25.44
N ASP A 498 -31.24 15.89 25.49
CA ASP A 498 -31.95 17.04 26.05
C ASP A 498 -32.08 18.30 25.18
N ARG A 499 -33.19 18.36 24.43
CA ARG A 499 -34.15 19.48 24.46
C ARG A 499 -35.49 19.07 23.86
N GLU A 500 -36.53 19.23 24.68
CA GLU A 500 -37.96 19.11 24.40
C GLU A 500 -38.39 19.98 23.20
N ILE A 501 -39.40 19.53 22.43
CA ILE A 501 -40.58 20.31 21.99
C ILE A 501 -41.62 19.35 21.34
N GLU A 502 -42.80 19.34 21.96
CA GLU A 502 -44.20 19.10 21.53
C GLU A 502 -44.62 18.02 20.51
N ARG A 503 -45.77 17.40 20.85
CA ARG A 503 -46.48 16.32 20.17
C ARG A 503 -47.44 16.84 19.08
N GLU A 504 -47.57 16.08 17.98
CA GLU A 504 -48.87 15.61 17.41
C GLU A 504 -48.64 14.38 16.50
N PRO A 505 -49.67 13.52 16.25
CA PRO A 505 -49.47 12.13 15.83
C PRO A 505 -49.87 11.86 14.37
N THR A 506 -48.98 11.26 13.56
CA THR A 506 -49.40 10.46 12.37
C THR A 506 -48.28 9.56 11.85
N GLN A 507 -48.61 8.27 11.76
CA GLN A 507 -48.15 7.20 10.84
C GLN A 507 -46.65 7.00 10.51
N GLU A 508 -46.18 5.81 10.94
CA GLU A 508 -45.19 4.90 10.33
C GLU A 508 -44.28 5.42 9.21
N GLN A 509 -43.00 5.64 9.54
CA GLN A 509 -41.83 5.33 8.71
C GLN A 509 -40.57 5.47 9.58
N HIS A 510 -39.85 4.37 9.83
CA HIS A 510 -38.51 4.42 10.43
C HIS A 510 -37.53 5.02 9.42
N PRO A 511 -36.86 6.16 9.69
CA PRO A 511 -35.75 6.63 8.87
C PRO A 511 -34.51 5.80 9.20
N GLN A 512 -33.97 5.10 8.19
CA GLN A 512 -32.66 4.46 8.31
C GLN A 512 -31.55 5.52 8.38
N PRO A 513 -30.49 5.30 9.18
CA PRO A 513 -29.34 6.21 9.21
C PRO A 513 -28.58 6.18 7.87
N PRO A 514 -27.91 7.29 7.47
CA PRO A 514 -27.15 7.33 6.24
C PRO A 514 -25.94 6.37 6.28
N PRO A 515 -25.57 5.75 5.14
CA PRO A 515 -24.54 4.72 5.09
C PRO A 515 -23.12 5.29 5.31
N SER A 516 -22.26 4.48 5.94
CA SER A 516 -20.85 4.79 6.17
C SER A 516 -20.03 4.62 4.88
N LEU A 517 -19.14 5.58 4.59
CA LEU A 517 -18.44 5.72 3.30
C LEU A 517 -17.11 4.95 3.15
N VAL A 518 -16.63 4.19 4.14
CA VAL A 518 -15.44 3.33 3.96
C VAL A 518 -15.55 2.07 4.81
N SER A 519 -16.23 1.09 4.25
CA SER A 519 -16.00 -0.36 4.37
C SER A 519 -17.05 -0.99 3.47
N PRO A 520 -16.72 -1.61 2.33
CA PRO A 520 -17.70 -2.38 1.61
C PRO A 520 -18.00 -3.62 2.45
N ALA A 521 -18.98 -3.53 3.34
CA ALA A 521 -19.94 -4.62 3.50
C ALA A 521 -20.79 -4.64 2.23
N PHE A 522 -20.15 -4.88 1.09
CA PHE A 522 -20.87 -5.41 -0.05
C PHE A 522 -21.04 -6.88 0.29
N THR A 523 -22.21 -7.21 0.77
CA THR A 523 -22.94 -8.35 0.26
C THR A 523 -24.23 -7.66 -0.18
N PRO A 524 -24.66 -7.79 -1.44
CA PRO A 524 -25.89 -7.16 -1.88
C PRO A 524 -27.01 -7.53 -0.90
N PRO A 525 -27.94 -6.62 -0.58
CA PRO A 525 -29.08 -6.91 0.32
C PRO A 525 -30.01 -8.01 -0.22
N ALA A 526 -29.72 -8.55 -1.41
CA ALA A 526 -30.39 -9.70 -2.02
C ALA A 526 -29.68 -11.05 -1.76
N THR A 527 -28.56 -11.10 -1.02
CA THR A 527 -28.10 -12.34 -0.39
C THR A 527 -28.66 -12.35 1.05
N PRO A 528 -29.59 -13.24 1.38
CA PRO A 528 -30.11 -13.35 2.73
C PRO A 528 -29.12 -14.14 3.58
N GLY A 529 -28.94 -13.65 4.80
CA GLY A 529 -27.95 -14.14 5.75
C GLY A 529 -27.42 -13.03 6.66
N ILE A 530 -27.68 -11.75 6.35
CA ILE A 530 -27.22 -10.60 7.14
C ILE A 530 -27.87 -10.56 8.55
N THR A 531 -28.96 -11.28 8.74
CA THR A 531 -29.42 -11.72 10.06
C THR A 531 -29.36 -13.24 10.05
N THR A 532 -28.52 -13.89 10.85
CA THR A 532 -28.95 -14.40 12.17
C THR A 532 -27.77 -15.04 12.92
N PRO A 533 -27.74 -14.91 14.26
CA PRO A 533 -28.43 -15.91 15.08
C PRO A 533 -29.81 -15.37 15.46
N SER A 534 -30.85 -15.97 14.90
CA SER A 534 -32.15 -15.99 15.53
C SER A 534 -32.04 -17.08 16.56
N ASN A 535 -32.53 -16.81 17.76
CA ASN A 535 -32.75 -17.81 18.80
C ASN A 535 -33.82 -18.85 18.41
N THR A 536 -34.07 -19.09 17.12
CA THR A 536 -34.95 -20.15 16.65
C THR A 536 -34.10 -21.37 16.35
N ARG A 537 -34.22 -22.40 17.21
CA ARG A 537 -33.55 -23.72 17.07
C ARG A 537 -33.46 -24.15 15.60
N PRO A 538 -32.27 -24.21 14.98
CA PRO A 538 -32.14 -24.62 13.59
C PRO A 538 -32.46 -26.11 13.46
N ARG A 539 -33.28 -26.48 12.47
CA ARG A 539 -33.42 -27.89 12.07
C ARG A 539 -32.06 -28.35 11.53
N PRO A 540 -31.57 -29.54 11.93
CA PRO A 540 -30.34 -30.09 11.38
C PRO A 540 -30.48 -30.26 9.86
N PRO A 541 -29.42 -29.99 9.08
CA PRO A 541 -29.47 -30.18 7.63
C PRO A 541 -29.72 -31.66 7.32
N HIS A 542 -30.54 -31.94 6.30
CA HIS A 542 -30.87 -33.30 5.90
C HIS A 542 -29.61 -34.03 5.42
N SER A 543 -29.03 -34.89 6.27
CA SER A 543 -27.93 -35.77 5.93
C SER A 543 -28.47 -37.08 5.37
N ILE A 544 -27.80 -37.60 4.35
CA ILE A 544 -28.10 -38.90 3.74
C ILE A 544 -26.86 -39.76 3.92
N PRO A 545 -26.97 -40.94 4.57
CA PRO A 545 -25.87 -41.90 4.63
C PRO A 545 -25.40 -42.25 3.22
N VAL A 546 -24.09 -42.26 3.03
CA VAL A 546 -23.49 -42.66 1.76
C VAL A 546 -22.86 -44.04 1.96
N ASP A 547 -23.36 -45.02 1.23
CA ASP A 547 -22.68 -46.30 1.06
C ASP A 547 -22.11 -46.39 -0.36
N THR A 548 -20.81 -46.12 -0.50
CA THR A 548 -20.11 -46.24 -1.79
C THR A 548 -19.75 -47.68 -2.15
N SER A 549 -20.05 -48.69 -1.30
CA SER A 549 -19.72 -50.10 -1.55
C SER A 549 -20.68 -50.84 -2.51
N THR A 550 -21.83 -50.24 -2.86
CA THR A 550 -22.93 -50.94 -3.58
C THR A 550 -23.40 -50.27 -4.88
N LEU A 551 -22.73 -49.23 -5.39
CA LEU A 551 -23.21 -48.48 -6.56
C LEU A 551 -22.67 -49.00 -7.92
N PRO A 552 -23.53 -49.23 -8.93
CA PRO A 552 -23.10 -49.57 -10.28
C PRO A 552 -22.31 -48.44 -10.96
N SER A 553 -21.23 -48.83 -11.63
CA SER A 553 -20.33 -48.00 -12.44
C SER A 553 -21.00 -47.58 -13.75
N ASN A 554 -21.33 -46.29 -13.92
CA ASN A 554 -21.57 -45.71 -15.25
C ASN A 554 -20.89 -44.34 -15.47
N SER A 555 -20.15 -43.82 -14.48
CA SER A 555 -19.19 -42.73 -14.63
C SER A 555 -18.10 -42.91 -13.58
N THR A 556 -16.93 -43.36 -14.00
CA THR A 556 -15.73 -43.39 -13.16
C THR A 556 -15.13 -41.98 -13.19
N PRO A 557 -15.13 -41.23 -12.08
CA PRO A 557 -14.44 -39.94 -12.04
C PRO A 557 -12.95 -40.16 -12.34
N HIS A 558 -12.31 -39.19 -13.00
CA HIS A 558 -10.88 -39.23 -13.28
C HIS A 558 -10.11 -39.08 -11.96
N LEU A 559 -9.74 -40.21 -11.35
CA LEU A 559 -8.91 -40.26 -10.16
C LEU A 559 -7.44 -40.17 -10.58
N LEU A 560 -6.62 -39.50 -9.77
CA LEU A 560 -5.17 -39.54 -9.96
C LEU A 560 -4.65 -40.93 -9.55
N GLU A 561 -3.64 -41.46 -10.23
CA GLU A 561 -3.04 -42.76 -9.88
C GLU A 561 -2.37 -42.73 -8.50
N GLU A 562 -1.73 -41.61 -8.17
CA GLU A 562 -1.14 -41.33 -6.85
C GLU A 562 -1.62 -39.97 -6.33
N LEU A 563 -1.78 -39.87 -5.00
CA LEU A 563 -2.14 -38.61 -4.36
C LEU A 563 -0.94 -37.65 -4.31
N PRO A 564 -1.16 -36.33 -4.50
CA PRO A 564 -0.09 -35.35 -4.41
C PRO A 564 0.44 -35.23 -2.98
N VAL A 565 1.73 -34.89 -2.87
CA VAL A 565 2.38 -34.58 -1.60
C VAL A 565 2.02 -33.15 -1.22
N VAL A 566 1.49 -32.96 -0.01
CA VAL A 566 1.09 -31.65 0.52
C VAL A 566 1.84 -31.32 1.81
N GLU A 567 2.17 -30.04 1.99
CA GLU A 567 2.79 -29.52 3.20
C GLU A 567 2.12 -28.21 3.63
N CYS A 568 1.66 -28.16 4.88
CA CYS A 568 1.09 -26.95 5.47
C CYS A 568 2.23 -26.02 5.92
N ASP A 569 2.36 -24.91 5.22
CA ASP A 569 3.45 -23.97 5.44
C ASP A 569 3.19 -23.02 6.59
N VAL A 570 1.97 -22.51 6.75
CA VAL A 570 1.65 -21.56 7.83
C VAL A 570 0.21 -21.70 8.28
N ARG A 571 -0.02 -21.42 9.56
CA ARG A 571 -1.36 -21.30 10.15
C ARG A 571 -1.53 -20.01 10.96
N ALA A 572 -2.67 -19.34 10.78
CA ALA A 572 -3.04 -18.18 11.59
C ALA A 572 -4.48 -18.28 12.12
N ARG A 573 -4.69 -17.79 13.35
CA ARG A 573 -6.03 -17.60 13.93
C ARG A 573 -6.65 -16.33 13.38
N ILE A 574 -7.84 -16.42 12.82
CA ILE A 574 -8.63 -15.29 12.34
C ILE A 574 -9.85 -15.10 13.24
N PRO A 575 -9.91 -14.01 14.04
CA PRO A 575 -11.12 -13.66 14.76
C PRO A 575 -12.19 -13.18 13.78
N THR A 576 -13.41 -13.71 13.88
CA THR A 576 -14.54 -13.23 13.07
C THR A 576 -15.32 -12.14 13.81
N THR A 577 -16.08 -11.33 13.06
CA THR A 577 -16.98 -10.30 13.61
C THR A 577 -18.12 -10.87 14.46
N THR A 578 -18.42 -12.16 14.29
CA THR A 578 -19.45 -12.91 15.02
C THR A 578 -18.93 -13.57 16.29
N GLY A 579 -17.63 -13.41 16.61
CA GLY A 579 -17.01 -13.96 17.83
C GLY A 579 -16.59 -15.43 17.72
N HIS A 580 -16.84 -16.09 16.58
CA HIS A 580 -16.30 -17.40 16.28
C HIS A 580 -14.82 -17.30 15.90
N GLU A 581 -14.08 -18.39 16.11
CA GLU A 581 -12.68 -18.48 15.72
C GLU A 581 -12.54 -19.45 14.55
N MET A 582 -11.87 -19.00 13.50
CA MET A 582 -11.42 -19.87 12.41
C MET A 582 -9.90 -19.82 12.29
N TRP A 583 -9.33 -20.89 11.73
CA TRP A 583 -7.90 -21.03 11.49
C TRP A 583 -7.68 -21.16 9.99
N LEU A 584 -6.79 -20.35 9.45
CA LEU A 584 -6.38 -20.41 8.05
C LEU A 584 -5.08 -21.17 7.94
N HIS A 585 -5.07 -22.23 7.14
CA HIS A 585 -3.90 -23.07 6.86
C HIS A 585 -3.52 -22.93 5.39
N VAL A 586 -2.31 -22.48 5.10
CA VAL A 586 -1.79 -22.40 3.73
C VAL A 586 -0.98 -23.64 3.41
N TYR A 587 -1.29 -24.28 2.29
CA TYR A 587 -0.68 -25.51 1.80
C TYR A 587 0.08 -25.28 0.50
N ARG A 588 1.26 -25.91 0.40
CA ARG A 588 1.98 -26.13 -0.84
C ARG A 588 1.92 -27.60 -1.23
N ASN A 589 2.16 -27.89 -2.51
CA ASN A 589 2.08 -29.23 -3.06
C ASN A 589 3.13 -29.46 -4.17
N ASN A 590 3.20 -30.67 -4.69
CA ASN A 590 4.15 -31.08 -5.73
C ASN A 590 3.55 -31.19 -7.16
N VAL A 591 2.26 -30.89 -7.35
CA VAL A 591 1.56 -30.99 -8.64
C VAL A 591 1.32 -29.64 -9.31
N ASP A 592 1.26 -28.56 -8.54
CA ASP A 592 1.23 -27.19 -9.05
C ASP A 592 2.01 -26.22 -8.16
N THR A 593 2.19 -24.99 -8.64
CA THR A 593 2.89 -23.91 -7.92
C THR A 593 1.94 -23.04 -7.10
N LYS A 594 0.67 -23.44 -6.95
CA LYS A 594 -0.35 -22.62 -6.30
C LYS A 594 -0.34 -22.88 -4.80
N GLU A 595 -0.62 -21.83 -4.04
CA GLU A 595 -0.92 -21.95 -2.62
C GLU A 595 -2.41 -22.24 -2.44
N HIS A 596 -2.72 -23.30 -1.71
CA HIS A 596 -4.09 -23.73 -1.41
C HIS A 596 -4.43 -23.46 0.06
N LEU A 597 -5.71 -23.26 0.36
CA LEU A 597 -6.14 -22.85 1.70
C LEU A 597 -7.05 -23.91 2.31
N ALA A 598 -6.85 -24.21 3.60
CA ALA A 598 -7.87 -24.86 4.41
C ALA A 598 -8.36 -23.88 5.48
N ILE A 599 -9.67 -23.63 5.48
CA ILE A 599 -10.36 -22.80 6.48
C ILE A 599 -10.95 -23.76 7.52
N VAL A 600 -10.37 -23.78 8.70
CA VAL A 600 -10.68 -24.75 9.76
C VAL A 600 -11.47 -24.06 10.87
N PHE A 601 -12.62 -24.62 11.20
CA PHE A 601 -13.50 -24.18 12.28
C PHE A 601 -13.30 -25.11 13.48
N GLY A 602 -13.00 -24.53 14.64
CA GLY A 602 -12.69 -25.28 15.86
C GLY A 602 -11.19 -25.56 16.06
N ASN A 603 -10.85 -26.01 17.28
CA ASN A 603 -9.46 -26.16 17.72
C ASN A 603 -8.94 -27.61 17.64
N GLY A 604 -9.82 -28.57 17.32
CA GLY A 604 -9.50 -30.00 17.32
C GLY A 604 -8.88 -30.53 16.02
N ILE A 605 -9.02 -29.79 14.92
CA ILE A 605 -8.51 -30.19 13.60
C ILE A 605 -7.12 -29.57 13.42
N ARG A 606 -6.11 -30.40 13.15
CA ARG A 606 -4.71 -29.97 13.09
C ARG A 606 -3.96 -30.65 11.95
N SER A 607 -3.05 -29.90 11.34
CA SER A 607 -2.18 -30.38 10.27
C SER A 607 -0.97 -31.12 10.84
N ARG A 608 -0.75 -32.36 10.36
CA ARG A 608 0.41 -33.18 10.72
C ARG A 608 1.72 -32.57 10.22
N SER A 609 1.75 -32.10 8.98
CA SER A 609 2.92 -31.46 8.38
C SER A 609 3.25 -30.11 9.06
N LEU A 610 2.25 -29.33 9.46
CA LEU A 610 2.44 -28.11 10.24
C LEU A 610 3.09 -28.43 11.60
N ASP A 611 2.54 -29.41 12.32
CA ASP A 611 2.98 -29.74 13.68
C ASP A 611 4.27 -30.57 13.73
N ARG A 612 4.82 -31.00 12.60
CA ARG A 612 6.12 -31.68 12.55
C ARG A 612 7.28 -30.72 12.90
N GLU A 613 8.31 -31.22 13.55
CA GLU A 613 9.56 -30.48 13.78
C GLU A 613 10.38 -30.40 12.48
N ARG A 614 10.84 -29.20 12.11
CA ARG A 614 11.69 -28.98 10.94
C ARG A 614 13.17 -28.85 11.38
N PRO A 615 14.14 -29.41 10.64
CA PRO A 615 15.56 -29.32 11.01
C PRO A 615 16.03 -27.86 11.11
N GLY A 616 16.64 -27.48 12.24
CA GLY A 616 17.14 -26.12 12.48
C GLY A 616 16.07 -25.08 12.86
N GLU A 617 14.80 -25.48 13.03
CA GLU A 617 13.70 -24.58 13.42
C GLU A 617 13.83 -24.13 14.89
N THR A 618 13.79 -22.82 15.14
CA THR A 618 13.71 -22.28 16.52
C THR A 618 12.28 -22.28 17.05
N GLU A 619 12.08 -22.17 18.37
CA GLU A 619 10.73 -22.03 18.95
C GLU A 619 9.98 -20.80 18.41
N LEU A 620 10.69 -19.71 18.09
CA LEU A 620 10.08 -18.52 17.50
C LEU A 620 9.62 -18.80 16.06
N ASP A 621 10.43 -19.49 15.26
CA ASP A 621 10.06 -19.88 13.89
C ASP A 621 8.82 -20.78 13.92
N ARG A 622 8.80 -21.75 14.84
CA ARG A 622 7.68 -22.66 15.04
C ARG A 622 6.39 -21.93 15.44
N MET A 623 6.47 -20.94 16.33
CA MET A 623 5.34 -20.09 16.72
C MET A 623 4.88 -19.18 15.57
N THR A 624 5.82 -18.58 14.84
CA THR A 624 5.54 -17.68 13.71
C THR A 624 4.89 -18.42 12.55
N ARG A 625 5.29 -19.67 12.34
CA ARG A 625 4.67 -20.59 11.38
C ARG A 625 3.27 -21.06 11.80
N GLY A 626 2.89 -20.85 13.06
CA GLY A 626 1.57 -21.24 13.55
C GLY A 626 1.50 -22.62 14.20
N ALA A 627 2.63 -23.33 14.35
CA ALA A 627 2.71 -24.67 14.92
C ALA A 627 2.74 -24.65 16.47
N TYR A 628 1.69 -24.08 17.09
CA TYR A 628 1.54 -23.95 18.54
C TYR A 628 0.17 -24.48 19.03
N VAL A 629 0.00 -24.59 20.36
CA VAL A 629 -1.30 -24.91 21.01
C VAL A 629 -1.77 -23.72 21.84
N GLY A 630 -3.08 -23.47 21.87
CA GLY A 630 -3.70 -22.37 22.63
C GLY A 630 -3.53 -21.00 21.98
N ARG A 631 -3.73 -19.92 22.75
CA ARG A 631 -3.61 -18.53 22.27
C ARG A 631 -2.19 -17.97 22.45
N LEU A 632 -1.70 -17.23 21.46
CA LEU A 632 -0.47 -16.43 21.60
C LEU A 632 -0.73 -15.19 22.46
N TYR A 633 0.29 -14.75 23.20
CA TYR A 633 0.29 -13.51 23.96
C TYR A 633 1.69 -12.89 23.94
N PRO A 634 1.81 -11.55 24.07
CA PRO A 634 3.13 -10.89 24.11
C PRO A 634 4.03 -11.51 25.18
N GLY A 635 5.27 -11.85 24.81
CA GLY A 635 6.24 -12.49 25.72
C GLY A 635 6.16 -14.02 25.82
N ARG A 636 5.33 -14.69 25.00
CA ARG A 636 5.30 -16.16 24.90
C ARG A 636 6.62 -16.70 24.32
N THR A 637 7.23 -17.67 25.00
CA THR A 637 8.56 -18.22 24.64
C THR A 637 8.53 -19.66 24.11
N SER A 638 7.40 -20.37 24.20
CA SER A 638 7.28 -21.75 23.72
C SER A 638 5.95 -22.02 23.02
N SER A 639 6.03 -22.84 21.97
CA SER A 639 4.92 -23.37 21.21
C SER A 639 4.07 -24.39 21.99
N ARG A 640 4.62 -25.04 23.04
CA ARG A 640 4.03 -26.18 23.77
C ARG A 640 3.57 -25.89 25.21
N ILE A 641 3.42 -24.63 25.59
CA ILE A 641 3.15 -24.23 26.99
C ILE A 641 1.93 -24.93 27.60
N GLU A 642 0.85 -25.17 26.86
CA GLU A 642 -0.32 -25.88 27.39
C GLU A 642 -0.05 -27.38 27.61
N GLN A 643 0.74 -28.02 26.76
CA GLN A 643 1.16 -29.41 26.95
C GLN A 643 2.11 -29.53 28.15
N ILE A 644 3.00 -28.55 28.33
CA ILE A 644 3.88 -28.45 29.50
C ILE A 644 3.05 -28.25 30.78
N LYS A 645 2.04 -27.38 30.76
CA LYS A 645 1.12 -27.17 31.89
C LYS A 645 0.31 -28.42 32.22
N ASN A 646 -0.21 -29.11 31.21
CA ASN A 646 -0.97 -30.35 31.40
C ASN A 646 -0.07 -31.49 31.91
N ALA A 647 1.16 -31.63 31.40
CA ALA A 647 2.15 -32.59 31.90
C ALA A 647 2.62 -32.27 33.33
N ALA A 648 2.63 -30.98 33.70
CA ALA A 648 2.92 -30.52 35.06
C ALA A 648 1.72 -30.54 36.01
N GLY A 649 0.55 -31.04 35.58
CA GLY A 649 -0.66 -31.15 36.41
C GLY A 649 -1.33 -29.82 36.76
N ILE A 650 -1.00 -28.72 36.06
CA ILE A 650 -1.57 -27.40 36.31
C ILE A 650 -2.87 -27.25 35.50
N ALA A 651 -4.02 -27.28 36.18
CA ALA A 651 -5.32 -27.12 35.54
C ALA A 651 -5.43 -25.80 34.77
N SER A 652 -5.69 -25.88 33.46
CA SER A 652 -6.07 -24.74 32.64
C SER A 652 -7.45 -24.24 33.08
N LYS A 653 -7.58 -22.95 33.41
CA LYS A 653 -8.91 -22.33 33.61
C LYS A 653 -9.67 -22.38 32.29
N SER A 654 -10.66 -23.26 32.18
CA SER A 654 -11.66 -23.18 31.12
C SER A 654 -12.44 -21.87 31.26
N LEU A 655 -12.68 -21.19 30.13
CA LEU A 655 -13.78 -20.24 30.04
C LEU A 655 -15.10 -20.99 30.35
N PRO A 656 -16.10 -20.33 30.96
CA PRO A 656 -17.36 -20.99 31.27
C PRO A 656 -18.02 -21.45 29.95
N THR A 657 -18.02 -22.75 29.73
CA THR A 657 -19.01 -23.42 28.90
C THR A 657 -20.36 -23.10 29.52
N LYS A 658 -21.21 -22.36 28.82
CA LYS A 658 -22.63 -22.35 29.15
C LYS A 658 -23.11 -23.79 29.09
N ASP A 659 -23.47 -24.33 30.25
CA ASP A 659 -24.17 -25.60 30.39
C ASP A 659 -25.44 -25.58 29.52
N ILE A 660 -25.39 -26.27 28.37
CA ILE A 660 -26.60 -26.77 27.72
C ILE A 660 -26.70 -28.21 28.17
N GLY A 661 -27.26 -28.39 29.36
CA GLY A 661 -27.35 -29.70 30.00
C GLY A 661 -28.03 -29.66 31.37
N THR A 662 -29.06 -28.82 31.54
CA THR A 662 -29.95 -28.86 32.73
C THR A 662 -31.37 -28.40 32.37
N VAL A 663 -32.03 -29.16 31.49
CA VAL A 663 -33.49 -29.32 31.53
C VAL A 663 -33.73 -30.79 31.22
N LEU A 664 -34.44 -31.50 32.12
CA LEU A 664 -34.51 -32.97 32.27
C LEU A 664 -33.26 -33.46 33.05
N GLU A 665 -33.28 -33.92 34.30
CA GLU A 665 -34.33 -34.43 35.16
C GLU A 665 -33.97 -34.08 36.61
N ASN A 666 -34.94 -33.56 37.36
CA ASN A 666 -34.92 -33.65 38.81
C ASN A 666 -36.24 -34.27 39.22
N ARG A 667 -36.31 -35.61 39.18
CA ARG A 667 -37.25 -36.37 39.98
C ARG A 667 -36.61 -37.69 40.42
N ASN A 668 -36.50 -37.76 41.74
CA ASN A 668 -36.30 -38.93 42.59
C ASN A 668 -34.85 -39.36 42.80
N GLY A 669 -34.35 -38.96 43.97
CA GLY A 669 -33.05 -39.34 44.47
C GLY A 669 -32.94 -40.80 44.90
N GLY A 670 -31.74 -41.16 45.32
CA GLY A 670 -31.54 -42.27 46.25
C GLY A 670 -30.53 -43.33 45.82
N ALA A 671 -29.29 -43.12 46.27
CA ALA A 671 -28.43 -44.12 46.88
C ALA A 671 -27.63 -45.14 46.02
N VAL A 672 -26.29 -44.96 46.08
CA VAL A 672 -25.26 -45.90 46.57
C VAL A 672 -24.69 -47.01 45.64
N ALA A 673 -23.33 -46.99 45.60
CA ALA A 673 -22.36 -48.09 45.49
C ALA A 673 -21.83 -48.61 44.12
N SER A 674 -20.55 -48.27 43.88
CA SER A 674 -19.38 -49.13 43.57
C SER A 674 -19.51 -50.44 42.77
N GLY A 675 -18.59 -50.68 41.82
CA GLY A 675 -18.15 -52.03 41.47
C GLY A 675 -17.49 -52.23 40.10
N LEU A 676 -16.43 -53.04 40.09
CA LEU A 676 -15.52 -53.40 39.00
C LEU A 676 -16.08 -54.36 37.92
N ALA A 677 -15.39 -54.36 36.77
CA ALA A 677 -15.01 -55.49 35.89
C ALA A 677 -16.01 -56.11 34.86
N SER A 678 -15.42 -56.35 33.69
CA SER A 678 -15.73 -57.10 32.43
C SER A 678 -16.28 -58.54 32.56
N PRO A 679 -16.49 -59.33 31.46
CA PRO A 679 -17.12 -59.11 30.14
C PRO A 679 -18.15 -60.23 29.73
N SER A 680 -18.75 -60.12 28.53
CA SER A 680 -19.32 -61.19 27.67
C SER A 680 -20.85 -61.47 27.61
N SER A 681 -21.22 -61.94 26.40
CA SER A 681 -22.37 -62.79 25.98
C SER A 681 -23.56 -62.19 25.21
N LYS A 682 -23.55 -62.60 23.93
CA LYS A 682 -24.52 -62.67 22.82
C LYS A 682 -26.04 -62.81 23.08
N ALA A 683 -26.76 -62.24 22.09
CA ALA A 683 -27.94 -62.74 21.35
C ALA A 683 -29.37 -62.56 21.93
N SER A 684 -30.21 -61.74 21.27
CA SER A 684 -31.18 -62.16 20.21
C SER A 684 -32.25 -61.08 19.94
N SER A 685 -32.55 -60.89 18.66
CA SER A 685 -33.57 -60.03 18.00
C SER A 685 -35.03 -60.46 18.32
N PRO A 686 -36.13 -59.72 17.97
CA PRO A 686 -36.28 -58.86 16.77
C PRO A 686 -37.12 -57.55 16.87
N ALA A 687 -36.76 -56.63 15.97
CA ALA A 687 -37.59 -55.69 15.22
C ALA A 687 -38.87 -55.11 15.84
N SER A 688 -38.83 -53.82 16.19
CA SER A 688 -39.72 -52.79 15.62
C SER A 688 -39.30 -51.38 16.08
N SER A 689 -39.31 -50.43 15.14
CA SER A 689 -39.14 -48.98 15.33
C SER A 689 -37.72 -48.42 15.58
N GLU A 690 -36.82 -48.54 14.59
CA GLU A 690 -35.62 -47.67 14.52
C GLU A 690 -35.86 -46.52 13.53
N ALA A 691 -36.56 -45.49 13.98
CA ALA A 691 -36.60 -44.19 13.29
C ALA A 691 -36.20 -43.02 14.22
N GLY A 692 -35.69 -43.32 15.44
CA GLY A 692 -35.46 -42.32 16.49
C GLY A 692 -34.01 -42.14 16.93
N ASP A 693 -33.15 -43.16 16.86
CA ASP A 693 -31.83 -43.13 17.53
C ASP A 693 -30.62 -42.88 16.61
N PHE A 694 -30.80 -42.86 15.30
CA PHE A 694 -29.68 -42.73 14.33
C PHE A 694 -29.20 -41.30 14.06
N GLN A 695 -29.81 -40.26 14.64
CA GLN A 695 -29.50 -38.85 14.28
C GLN A 695 -28.44 -38.17 15.17
N MET A 696 -28.07 -38.75 16.31
CA MET A 696 -27.17 -38.10 17.28
C MET A 696 -25.71 -38.57 17.23
N SER A 697 -25.43 -39.81 16.79
CA SER A 697 -24.07 -40.37 16.75
C SER A 697 -23.18 -39.78 15.66
N ASN A 698 -23.76 -39.33 14.55
CA ASN A 698 -22.99 -38.85 13.38
C ASN A 698 -22.65 -37.35 13.44
N LEU A 699 -23.22 -36.59 14.38
CA LEU A 699 -22.85 -35.20 14.64
C LEU A 699 -21.40 -35.05 15.13
N GLU A 700 -20.78 -36.13 15.62
CA GLU A 700 -19.37 -36.15 16.04
C GLU A 700 -18.38 -36.15 14.86
N LEU A 701 -18.83 -36.42 13.63
CA LEU A 701 -17.97 -36.39 12.45
C LEU A 701 -17.76 -34.95 11.95
N PRO A 702 -16.51 -34.57 11.59
CA PRO A 702 -16.20 -33.24 11.11
C PRO A 702 -16.94 -32.95 9.80
N LEU A 703 -17.48 -31.74 9.69
CA LEU A 703 -18.17 -31.28 8.50
C LEU A 703 -17.14 -30.72 7.50
N VAL A 704 -17.18 -31.20 6.26
CA VAL A 704 -16.19 -30.87 5.24
C VAL A 704 -16.85 -30.31 4.00
N ARG A 705 -16.25 -29.25 3.44
CA ARG A 705 -16.64 -28.67 2.16
C ARG A 705 -15.44 -28.59 1.23
N ILE A 706 -15.51 -29.21 0.06
CA ILE A 706 -14.53 -29.01 -1.00
C ILE A 706 -15.01 -27.90 -1.93
N HIS A 707 -14.37 -26.75 -1.80
CA HIS A 707 -14.73 -25.51 -2.46
C HIS A 707 -13.68 -25.14 -3.50
N SER A 708 -14.12 -24.91 -4.73
CA SER A 708 -13.26 -24.37 -5.79
C SER A 708 -13.41 -22.85 -5.77
N GLU A 709 -12.29 -22.14 -5.77
CA GLU A 709 -12.21 -20.68 -5.89
C GLU A 709 -13.19 -20.17 -6.95
N CYS A 710 -14.01 -19.20 -6.56
CA CYS A 710 -14.99 -18.58 -7.43
C CYS A 710 -15.05 -17.08 -7.12
N TYR A 711 -14.06 -16.32 -7.59
CA TYR A 711 -13.93 -14.89 -7.41
C TYR A 711 -15.23 -14.14 -7.74
N THR A 712 -15.86 -14.47 -8.88
CA THR A 712 -17.10 -13.80 -9.28
C THR A 712 -18.27 -14.10 -8.34
N GLY A 713 -18.38 -15.31 -7.79
CA GLY A 713 -19.48 -15.67 -6.89
C GLY A 713 -19.25 -15.25 -5.44
N GLU A 714 -18.01 -15.27 -4.97
CA GLU A 714 -17.63 -15.02 -3.59
C GLU A 714 -17.31 -13.54 -3.32
N THR A 715 -16.53 -12.93 -4.21
CA THR A 715 -16.01 -11.56 -4.02
C THR A 715 -16.87 -10.52 -4.71
N VAL A 716 -17.48 -10.86 -5.86
CA VAL A 716 -18.26 -9.91 -6.67
C VAL A 716 -19.77 -10.20 -6.61
N TRP A 717 -20.19 -11.18 -5.80
CA TRP A 717 -21.60 -11.52 -5.55
C TRP A 717 -22.40 -11.79 -6.84
N SER A 718 -21.77 -12.45 -7.81
CA SER A 718 -22.40 -12.78 -9.09
C SER A 718 -23.60 -13.70 -8.89
N ALA A 719 -24.75 -13.28 -9.42
CA ALA A 719 -25.95 -14.10 -9.49
C ALA A 719 -25.91 -15.17 -10.60
N ARG A 720 -24.77 -15.39 -11.27
CA ARG A 720 -24.65 -16.47 -12.28
C ARG A 720 -24.33 -17.83 -11.68
N CYS A 721 -23.97 -17.88 -10.40
CA CYS A 721 -23.69 -19.13 -9.70
C CYS A 721 -24.04 -19.03 -8.21
N ASP A 722 -24.19 -20.19 -7.57
CA ASP A 722 -24.50 -20.33 -6.15
C ASP A 722 -23.25 -20.53 -5.28
N CYS A 723 -22.04 -20.29 -5.82
CA CYS A 723 -20.79 -20.60 -5.12
C CYS A 723 -20.60 -19.76 -3.85
N GLY A 724 -20.90 -18.46 -3.89
CA GLY A 724 -20.83 -17.57 -2.72
C GLY A 724 -21.79 -18.02 -1.63
N GLU A 725 -23.07 -18.21 -1.97
CA GLU A 725 -24.10 -18.69 -1.04
C GLU A 725 -23.74 -20.05 -0.41
N GLN A 726 -23.17 -20.98 -1.19
CA GLN A 726 -22.71 -22.27 -0.67
C GLN A 726 -21.51 -22.14 0.29
N LEU A 727 -20.60 -21.18 0.06
CA LEU A 727 -19.46 -20.94 0.95
C LEU A 727 -19.94 -20.37 2.29
N ASP A 728 -20.84 -19.40 2.25
CA ASP A 728 -21.41 -18.76 3.43
C ASP A 728 -22.20 -19.76 4.29
N GLU A 729 -23.06 -20.58 3.66
CA GLU A 729 -23.83 -21.60 4.38
C GLU A 729 -22.91 -22.68 4.97
N ALA A 730 -21.83 -23.07 4.28
CA ALA A 730 -20.85 -24.00 4.82
C ALA A 730 -20.15 -23.43 6.06
N ALA A 731 -19.70 -22.17 6.01
CA ALA A 731 -19.10 -21.49 7.14
C ALA A 731 -20.08 -21.37 8.32
N ARG A 732 -21.35 -21.02 8.05
CA ARG A 732 -22.41 -20.94 9.07
C ARG A 732 -22.60 -22.28 9.77
N LEU A 733 -22.77 -23.37 9.01
CA LEU A 733 -22.96 -24.72 9.56
C LEU A 733 -21.76 -25.19 10.40
N MET A 734 -20.52 -24.90 9.95
CA MET A 734 -19.31 -25.30 10.66
C MET A 734 -19.03 -24.46 11.92
N SER A 735 -19.52 -23.21 11.94
CA SER A 735 -19.35 -22.29 13.08
C SER A 735 -20.31 -22.56 14.24
N ASP A 736 -21.43 -23.24 13.99
CA ASP A 736 -22.47 -23.55 14.98
C ASP A 736 -22.09 -24.78 15.83
N PRO A 737 -21.81 -24.62 17.13
CA PRO A 737 -21.40 -25.73 18.00
C PRO A 737 -22.47 -26.81 18.17
N TYR A 738 -23.76 -26.50 17.95
CA TYR A 738 -24.84 -27.48 18.05
C TYR A 738 -24.92 -28.35 16.80
N LEU A 739 -24.60 -27.80 15.62
CA LEU A 739 -24.65 -28.50 14.33
C LEU A 739 -23.32 -29.18 13.98
N SER A 740 -22.20 -28.64 14.46
CA SER A 740 -20.86 -29.21 14.27
C SER A 740 -20.02 -29.15 15.55
N PRO A 741 -20.31 -30.00 16.56
CA PRO A 741 -19.57 -30.02 17.83
C PRO A 741 -18.05 -30.22 17.67
N THR A 742 -17.63 -30.99 16.66
CA THR A 742 -16.21 -31.24 16.35
C THR A 742 -15.60 -30.22 15.39
N GLY A 743 -16.37 -29.21 15.00
CA GLY A 743 -15.95 -28.21 14.02
C GLY A 743 -16.00 -28.75 12.58
N GLY A 744 -15.19 -28.17 11.70
CA GLY A 744 -15.20 -28.54 10.29
C GLY A 744 -14.09 -27.87 9.50
N ALA A 745 -13.98 -28.23 8.21
CA ALA A 745 -13.00 -27.64 7.32
C ALA A 745 -13.56 -27.36 5.93
N VAL A 746 -13.32 -26.15 5.43
CA VAL A 746 -13.47 -25.81 4.01
C VAL A 746 -12.11 -25.94 3.35
N ILE A 747 -11.97 -26.92 2.45
CA ILE A 747 -10.79 -27.03 1.59
C ILE A 747 -11.03 -26.15 0.37
N TYR A 748 -10.32 -25.04 0.34
CA TYR A 748 -10.43 -23.99 -0.67
C TYR A 748 -9.32 -24.17 -1.71
N LEU A 749 -9.70 -24.71 -2.87
CA LEU A 749 -8.79 -25.01 -3.96
C LEU A 749 -8.79 -23.90 -5.00
N ARG A 750 -7.62 -23.42 -5.41
CA ARG A 750 -7.44 -22.40 -6.46
C ARG A 750 -7.66 -22.94 -7.89
N GLN A 751 -8.91 -23.33 -8.14
CA GLN A 751 -9.41 -23.98 -9.36
C GLN A 751 -10.59 -23.20 -9.95
N GLU A 752 -10.36 -21.91 -10.23
CA GLU A 752 -11.36 -21.02 -10.81
C GLU A 752 -11.93 -21.53 -12.14
N GLY A 753 -13.22 -21.26 -12.37
CA GLY A 753 -13.90 -21.59 -13.63
C GLY A 753 -14.11 -23.08 -13.89
N ARG A 754 -14.08 -23.94 -12.86
CA ARG A 754 -13.94 -25.41 -13.02
C ARG A 754 -12.58 -25.83 -13.57
N GLY A 755 -11.53 -25.09 -13.22
CA GLY A 755 -10.14 -25.41 -13.56
C GLY A 755 -9.61 -24.71 -14.82
N ILE A 756 -10.44 -23.98 -15.57
CA ILE A 756 -10.03 -23.24 -16.79
C ILE A 756 -9.46 -21.84 -16.49
N GLY A 757 -9.62 -21.34 -15.25
CA GLY A 757 -9.15 -20.02 -14.84
C GLY A 757 -10.17 -18.89 -15.05
N LEU A 758 -9.87 -17.72 -14.47
CA LEU A 758 -10.79 -16.58 -14.45
C LEU A 758 -11.03 -15.98 -15.83
N GLY A 759 -9.98 -15.79 -16.64
CA GLY A 759 -10.11 -15.21 -17.99
C GLY A 759 -11.03 -16.04 -18.90
N GLU A 760 -10.83 -17.35 -18.94
CA GLU A 760 -11.67 -18.27 -19.72
C GLU A 760 -13.10 -18.37 -19.17
N LYS A 761 -13.28 -18.28 -17.85
CA LYS A 761 -14.61 -18.18 -17.24
C LYS A 761 -15.35 -16.92 -17.68
N LEU A 762 -14.68 -15.76 -17.79
CA LEU A 762 -15.30 -14.53 -18.27
C LEU A 762 -15.65 -14.61 -19.76
N LYS A 763 -14.82 -15.26 -20.59
CA LYS A 763 -15.18 -15.59 -21.98
C LYS A 763 -16.41 -16.50 -22.03
N ALA A 764 -16.48 -17.51 -21.17
CA ALA A 764 -17.63 -18.40 -21.08
C ALA A 764 -18.90 -17.65 -20.65
N TYR A 765 -18.78 -16.63 -19.79
CA TYR A 765 -19.89 -15.73 -19.44
C TYR A 765 -20.39 -14.93 -20.64
N ASN A 766 -19.50 -14.40 -21.46
CA ASN A 766 -19.89 -13.71 -22.70
C ASN A 766 -20.63 -14.65 -23.66
N LEU A 767 -20.18 -15.90 -23.80
CA LEU A 767 -20.90 -16.91 -24.59
C LEU A 767 -22.26 -17.28 -23.99
N GLN A 768 -22.38 -17.26 -22.66
CA GLN A 768 -23.66 -17.47 -21.99
C GLN A 768 -24.65 -16.32 -22.26
N ASP A 769 -24.15 -15.09 -22.34
CA ASP A 769 -24.96 -13.91 -22.70
C ASP A 769 -25.42 -13.96 -24.17
N LEU A 770 -24.69 -14.68 -25.02
CA LEU A 770 -25.09 -15.02 -26.38
C LEU A 770 -26.06 -16.21 -26.45
N GLY A 771 -26.52 -16.72 -25.31
CA GLY A 771 -27.56 -17.75 -25.22
C GLY A 771 -27.08 -19.15 -24.82
N ASN A 772 -25.77 -19.41 -24.84
CA ASN A 772 -25.23 -20.73 -24.48
C ASN A 772 -25.39 -21.02 -22.98
N ASP A 773 -25.36 -22.28 -22.57
CA ASP A 773 -25.20 -22.62 -21.15
C ASP A 773 -23.73 -22.82 -20.77
N THR A 774 -23.47 -23.02 -19.47
CA THR A 774 -22.10 -23.16 -18.96
C THR A 774 -21.36 -24.37 -19.55
N TYR A 775 -22.08 -25.45 -19.87
CA TYR A 775 -21.46 -26.65 -20.44
C TYR A 775 -21.06 -26.40 -21.90
N GLU A 776 -21.98 -25.85 -22.69
CA GLU A 776 -21.76 -25.50 -24.10
C GLU A 776 -20.69 -24.43 -24.26
N ALA A 777 -20.72 -23.39 -23.43
CA ALA A 777 -19.73 -22.32 -23.45
C ALA A 777 -18.30 -22.85 -23.23
N ASN A 778 -18.11 -23.80 -22.31
CA ASN A 778 -16.79 -24.40 -22.09
C ASN A 778 -16.32 -25.22 -23.31
N LEU A 779 -17.22 -26.00 -23.91
CA LEU A 779 -16.89 -26.79 -25.12
C LEU A 779 -16.57 -25.89 -26.32
N MET A 780 -17.29 -24.78 -26.50
CA MET A 780 -17.03 -23.79 -27.55
C MET A 780 -15.65 -23.14 -27.40
N LEU A 781 -15.19 -22.95 -26.16
CA LEU A 781 -13.84 -22.46 -25.86
C LEU A 781 -12.76 -23.58 -25.91
N ARG A 782 -13.12 -24.78 -26.38
CA ARG A 782 -12.24 -25.97 -26.46
C ARG A 782 -11.71 -26.45 -25.11
N HIS A 783 -12.42 -26.16 -24.03
CA HIS A 783 -12.12 -26.68 -22.69
C HIS A 783 -13.01 -27.89 -22.37
N PRO A 784 -12.56 -28.83 -21.52
CA PRO A 784 -13.45 -29.85 -20.99
C PRO A 784 -14.56 -29.22 -20.14
N ALA A 785 -15.71 -29.90 -20.04
CA ALA A 785 -16.84 -29.42 -19.26
C ALA A 785 -16.52 -29.22 -17.76
N ASP A 786 -15.61 -30.04 -17.23
CA ASP A 786 -15.05 -29.90 -15.88
C ASP A 786 -13.59 -30.36 -15.90
N ALA A 787 -12.64 -29.44 -15.64
CA ALA A 787 -11.21 -29.72 -15.63
C ALA A 787 -10.65 -29.96 -14.21
N ARG A 788 -11.52 -30.04 -13.20
CA ARG A 788 -11.09 -30.09 -11.80
C ARG A 788 -10.59 -31.48 -11.40
N SER A 789 -9.57 -31.48 -10.55
CA SER A 789 -9.10 -32.66 -9.83
C SER A 789 -9.25 -32.46 -8.33
N TYR A 790 -9.69 -33.50 -7.62
CA TYR A 790 -9.94 -33.47 -6.18
C TYR A 790 -8.89 -34.23 -5.35
N GLY A 791 -7.89 -34.86 -5.98
CA GLY A 791 -6.83 -35.58 -5.26
C GLY A 791 -6.04 -34.68 -4.30
N LEU A 792 -5.84 -33.41 -4.65
CA LEU A 792 -5.23 -32.42 -3.76
C LEU A 792 -6.06 -32.17 -2.50
N ALA A 793 -7.39 -32.13 -2.63
CA ALA A 793 -8.27 -32.03 -1.47
C ALA A 793 -8.18 -33.27 -0.58
N THR A 794 -8.14 -34.47 -1.16
CA THR A 794 -7.96 -35.72 -0.41
C THR A 794 -6.65 -35.70 0.39
N ALA A 795 -5.54 -35.30 -0.24
CA ALA A 795 -4.25 -35.18 0.44
C ALA A 795 -4.26 -34.16 1.59
N MET A 796 -4.87 -32.99 1.39
CA MET A 796 -5.02 -31.98 2.45
C MET A 796 -5.88 -32.49 3.63
N LEU A 797 -6.96 -33.23 3.35
CA LEU A 797 -7.79 -33.84 4.39
C LEU A 797 -7.02 -34.89 5.20
N MET A 798 -6.19 -35.72 4.56
CA MET A 798 -5.33 -36.66 5.26
C MET A 798 -4.34 -35.95 6.20
N ASP A 799 -3.73 -34.87 5.73
CA ASP A 799 -2.80 -34.07 6.54
C ASP A 799 -3.50 -33.39 7.73
N LEU A 800 -4.75 -32.94 7.58
CA LEU A 800 -5.58 -32.41 8.66
C LEU A 800 -6.10 -33.48 9.64
N GLY A 801 -5.72 -34.75 9.45
CA GLY A 801 -6.13 -35.85 10.31
C GLY A 801 -7.57 -36.34 10.08
N MET A 802 -8.16 -36.04 8.92
CA MET A 802 -9.50 -36.46 8.50
C MET A 802 -9.49 -37.64 7.51
N GLY A 803 -8.34 -38.30 7.33
CA GLY A 803 -8.23 -39.54 6.56
C GLY A 803 -8.55 -40.81 7.40
N GLY A 804 -8.68 -41.94 6.71
CA GLY A 804 -8.96 -43.25 7.29
C GLY A 804 -10.44 -43.50 7.62
N ASP A 805 -10.71 -44.56 8.38
CA ASP A 805 -12.06 -45.12 8.55
C ASP A 805 -13.02 -44.27 9.40
N ARG A 806 -12.49 -43.26 10.12
CA ARG A 806 -13.28 -42.32 10.94
C ARG A 806 -14.34 -41.61 10.09
N GLY A 807 -13.96 -41.25 8.87
CA GLY A 807 -14.82 -40.64 7.86
C GLY A 807 -15.26 -39.19 8.16
N ILE A 808 -15.95 -38.61 7.18
CA ILE A 808 -16.37 -37.20 7.16
C ILE A 808 -17.84 -37.05 6.75
N ARG A 809 -18.44 -35.91 7.10
CA ARG A 809 -19.72 -35.45 6.53
C ARG A 809 -19.44 -34.45 5.42
N LEU A 810 -19.76 -34.78 4.17
CA LEU A 810 -19.38 -33.97 3.00
C LEU A 810 -20.54 -33.09 2.51
N LEU A 811 -20.32 -31.78 2.48
CA LEU A 811 -21.24 -30.77 1.92
C LEU A 811 -21.13 -30.73 0.39
N THR A 812 -21.97 -31.49 -0.31
CA THR A 812 -21.97 -31.55 -1.78
C THR A 812 -23.32 -31.96 -2.35
N ASN A 813 -23.61 -31.52 -3.57
CA ASN A 813 -24.70 -32.07 -4.40
C ASN A 813 -24.21 -32.86 -5.60
N ASN A 814 -22.90 -32.84 -5.86
CA ASN A 814 -22.30 -33.56 -6.96
C ASN A 814 -21.95 -34.99 -6.49
N PRO A 815 -22.57 -36.05 -7.06
CA PRO A 815 -22.25 -37.44 -6.73
C PRO A 815 -20.82 -37.84 -7.11
N ASP A 816 -20.30 -37.34 -8.24
CA ASP A 816 -18.93 -37.63 -8.68
C ASP A 816 -17.90 -37.03 -7.71
N LYS A 817 -18.21 -35.86 -7.12
CA LYS A 817 -17.37 -35.24 -6.08
C LYS A 817 -17.26 -36.12 -4.83
N VAL A 818 -18.32 -36.86 -4.47
CA VAL A 818 -18.27 -37.79 -3.32
C VAL A 818 -17.18 -38.84 -3.55
N ARG A 819 -17.23 -39.51 -4.72
CA ARG A 819 -16.24 -40.53 -5.10
C ARG A 819 -14.84 -39.96 -5.27
N ALA A 820 -14.72 -38.80 -5.90
CA ALA A 820 -13.43 -38.18 -6.17
C ALA A 820 -12.68 -37.75 -4.89
N VAL A 821 -13.41 -37.40 -3.83
CA VAL A 821 -12.83 -37.04 -2.53
C VAL A 821 -12.37 -38.27 -1.73
N GLU A 822 -13.04 -39.42 -1.89
CA GLU A 822 -12.60 -40.65 -1.22
C GLU A 822 -11.19 -41.07 -1.64
N GLY A 823 -10.80 -40.73 -2.87
CA GLY A 823 -9.50 -41.05 -3.45
C GLY A 823 -9.41 -42.48 -4.01
N PRO A 824 -8.31 -42.82 -4.69
CA PRO A 824 -8.15 -44.11 -5.37
C PRO A 824 -8.20 -45.31 -4.43
N SER A 825 -7.64 -45.16 -3.23
CA SER A 825 -7.53 -46.22 -2.23
C SER A 825 -8.52 -46.04 -1.07
N ARG A 826 -9.52 -45.15 -1.22
CA ARG A 826 -10.42 -44.72 -0.14
C ARG A 826 -9.68 -44.16 1.08
N GLU A 827 -8.72 -43.29 0.81
CA GLU A 827 -7.91 -42.61 1.82
C GLU A 827 -8.77 -41.72 2.74
N VAL A 828 -9.92 -41.25 2.26
CA VAL A 828 -10.95 -40.55 3.02
C VAL A 828 -12.28 -41.28 2.83
N VAL A 829 -13.06 -41.46 3.90
CA VAL A 829 -14.38 -42.12 3.81
C VAL A 829 -15.50 -41.10 3.96
N VAL A 830 -16.40 -40.98 2.99
CA VAL A 830 -17.57 -40.09 3.12
C VAL A 830 -18.71 -40.89 3.73
N LYS A 831 -19.00 -40.67 5.02
CA LYS A 831 -20.06 -41.40 5.75
C LYS A 831 -21.45 -40.83 5.46
N GLU A 832 -21.53 -39.50 5.36
CA GLU A 832 -22.78 -38.81 5.06
C GLU A 832 -22.56 -37.72 4.03
N ARG A 833 -23.53 -37.59 3.14
CA ARG A 833 -23.68 -36.43 2.28
C ARG A 833 -24.65 -35.46 2.95
N VAL A 834 -24.22 -34.21 3.10
CA VAL A 834 -25.09 -33.11 3.54
C VAL A 834 -25.44 -32.27 2.31
N ALA A 835 -26.73 -32.19 2.00
CA ALA A 835 -27.20 -31.51 0.79
C ALA A 835 -27.09 -29.97 0.92
N MET A 836 -26.57 -29.33 -0.12
CA MET A 836 -26.42 -27.88 -0.20
C MET A 836 -27.51 -27.28 -1.10
N VAL A 837 -28.76 -27.33 -0.65
CA VAL A 837 -29.89 -26.79 -1.43
C VAL A 837 -29.84 -25.24 -1.36
N PRO A 838 -29.97 -24.53 -2.50
CA PRO A 838 -30.02 -23.07 -2.52
C PRO A 838 -31.06 -22.52 -1.53
N LEU A 839 -30.75 -21.42 -0.86
CA LEU A 839 -31.65 -20.81 0.12
C LEU A 839 -32.98 -20.43 -0.52
N ALA A 840 -32.93 -19.94 -1.77
CA ALA A 840 -34.11 -19.52 -2.53
C ALA A 840 -35.11 -20.67 -2.69
N TRP A 841 -34.63 -21.90 -2.82
CA TRP A 841 -35.50 -23.08 -2.93
C TRP A 841 -36.02 -23.53 -1.56
N LYS A 842 -35.20 -23.46 -0.51
CA LYS A 842 -35.61 -23.83 0.86
C LYS A 842 -36.70 -22.90 1.43
N THR A 843 -36.68 -21.62 1.04
CA THR A 843 -37.52 -20.59 1.65
C THR A 843 -38.65 -20.11 0.74
N ASN A 844 -38.91 -20.81 -0.37
CA ASN A 844 -39.83 -20.38 -1.43
C ASN A 844 -39.55 -18.94 -1.88
N GLY A 845 -38.26 -18.62 -1.99
CA GLY A 845 -37.77 -17.34 -2.43
C GLY A 845 -37.89 -16.20 -1.41
N ARG A 846 -38.15 -16.45 -0.13
CA ARG A 846 -38.06 -15.37 0.86
C ARG A 846 -36.61 -14.94 1.09
N GLU A 847 -35.73 -15.92 0.99
CA GLU A 847 -34.31 -15.79 1.20
C GLU A 847 -33.57 -16.58 0.10
N GLY A 848 -32.77 -15.96 -0.76
CA GLY A 848 -31.64 -16.56 -1.47
C GLY A 848 -31.26 -15.68 -2.64
N ILE A 849 -30.22 -16.04 -3.39
CA ILE A 849 -29.99 -15.41 -4.70
C ILE A 849 -31.16 -15.77 -5.64
N LYS A 850 -31.81 -14.76 -6.20
CA LYS A 850 -32.86 -14.92 -7.23
C LYS A 850 -32.46 -14.23 -8.51
N SER A 851 -32.31 -15.01 -9.58
CA SER A 851 -31.99 -14.50 -10.90
C SER A 851 -32.26 -15.58 -11.94
N GLU A 852 -32.55 -15.20 -13.17
CA GLU A 852 -32.71 -16.15 -14.27
C GLU A 852 -31.39 -16.91 -14.54
N GLU A 853 -30.26 -16.24 -14.35
CA GLU A 853 -28.93 -16.78 -14.58
C GLU A 853 -28.57 -17.92 -13.61
N VAL A 854 -28.81 -17.74 -12.30
CA VAL A 854 -28.60 -18.82 -11.31
C VAL A 854 -29.51 -20.02 -11.56
N GLU A 855 -30.77 -19.80 -11.98
CA GLU A 855 -31.70 -20.89 -12.27
C GLU A 855 -31.25 -21.68 -13.52
N LYS A 856 -30.82 -21.00 -14.59
CA LYS A 856 -30.22 -21.65 -15.78
C LYS A 856 -28.93 -22.42 -15.42
N TYR A 857 -28.14 -21.89 -14.49
CA TYR A 857 -26.95 -22.58 -14.00
C TYR A 857 -27.28 -23.82 -13.16
N LEU A 858 -28.30 -23.74 -12.30
CA LEU A 858 -28.78 -24.86 -11.48
C LEU A 858 -29.44 -25.95 -12.34
N SER A 859 -30.21 -25.58 -13.37
CA SER A 859 -30.77 -26.55 -14.33
C SER A 859 -29.64 -27.28 -15.07
N THR A 860 -28.62 -26.56 -15.55
CA THR A 860 -27.43 -27.15 -16.18
C THR A 860 -26.73 -28.15 -15.24
N LYS A 861 -26.63 -27.83 -13.95
CA LYS A 861 -26.07 -28.73 -12.93
C LYS A 861 -26.87 -30.02 -12.78
N ILE A 862 -28.21 -29.95 -12.82
CA ILE A 862 -29.10 -31.09 -12.67
C ILE A 862 -29.10 -31.94 -13.95
N GLU A 863 -29.33 -31.30 -15.09
CA GLU A 863 -29.55 -31.98 -16.37
C GLU A 863 -28.25 -32.51 -16.98
N LYS A 864 -27.20 -31.67 -17.05
CA LYS A 864 -25.94 -32.03 -17.72
C LYS A 864 -24.91 -32.62 -16.76
N PHE A 865 -24.81 -32.12 -15.53
CA PHE A 865 -23.85 -32.60 -14.52
C PHE A 865 -24.44 -33.59 -13.50
N LYS A 866 -25.73 -33.97 -13.63
CA LYS A 866 -26.39 -34.98 -12.78
C LYS A 866 -26.31 -34.69 -11.27
N HIS A 867 -26.32 -33.42 -10.88
CA HIS A 867 -26.35 -33.05 -9.47
C HIS A 867 -27.64 -33.52 -8.81
N MET A 868 -27.53 -34.04 -7.59
CA MET A 868 -28.66 -34.52 -6.79
C MET A 868 -29.37 -33.34 -6.08
N LEU A 869 -29.96 -32.45 -6.89
CA LEU A 869 -30.75 -31.30 -6.46
C LEU A 869 -32.17 -31.43 -7.00
N SER A 870 -33.16 -31.15 -6.15
CA SER A 870 -34.56 -31.03 -6.55
C SER A 870 -35.14 -29.78 -5.88
N GLN A 871 -36.00 -29.06 -6.61
CA GLN A 871 -36.83 -28.02 -6.00
C GLN A 871 -37.76 -28.71 -4.99
N GLN A 872 -37.75 -28.25 -3.72
CA GLN A 872 -38.52 -28.86 -2.63
C GLN A 872 -39.92 -28.29 -2.54
#